data_AF-A0A1G5J9P9-F1
#
_entry.id   AF-A0A1G5J9P9-F1
#
_cell.length_a   1.000
_cell.length_b   1.000
_cell.length_c   1.000
_cell.angle_alpha   90.00
_cell.angle_beta   90.00
_cell.angle_gamma   90.00
#
_symmetry.space_group_name_H-M   'P 1'
#
loop_
_entity.id
_entity.type
_entity.pdbx_description
1 polymer ?
#
loop_
_entity_poly.entity_id
_entity_poly.type
_entity_poly.pdbx_seq_one_letter_code
_entity_poly.pdbx_strand_id
1 'polypeptide(L)'
;MKLIHALITCVALLGAPLSLHAADTWENRASVLVPHPGIAEAVLPPELMNKTDNNALDLALEGPDGNRRAFELYWREPDTTVRYDLKADTTRINDRGEFLWRCKAPDHEVNALHVTLDNPRIMGKVEVRARVNDIWIILVEDAALVRSGRQTRSEIPIKPDTYQEFDLIFKGFDRDFEKKVISVERVTALSVTKGTDYARQSVTPEFQVSEYGDVTELRALLPGSGLYIDTVRLTTKTQFLGDWQIGREEIRNGQRSFVPEAAGSVRHVSANIHELTLPVRDRWNGKSLVIRLDSQGRHLGTPTDVSMELFLPRIVFSADKQGSYTALTGTGSHIRILTSPGEPDRAPYQVASFSKAETNPDLTELALTDTYRLKGGPFTNEGFTWAASVVINTPGYYRLPFPMEASLAPNRAGIRLAKGETQVPFFMDRTENVPTPLLLDPDYEKDQNKTTWEFTLPQPSPWWVSLNLSAHGIFRRTVAIQLPKPGQMGGETWKTVTWRNTLDSETTLRIPLTRLPEDQNKIRILIDHNDNEPLTLTAAEAVYTAPSICFLAYEPGPLTLHGGNPTLPAPAYDLSLVRTKLMETLPTQVRAQPISAKEKGIWSGSWIKHFQANGWGLYAALGLVALVLLAIIAKVLPAAEAGKETE
;
A
#
# COMPACT_ATOMS: atom_id res chain seq x y z
N MET A 1 21.08 -68.61 10.31
CA MET A 1 20.07 -68.09 11.27
C MET A 1 20.66 -66.88 11.96
N LYS A 2 20.25 -65.69 11.49
CA LYS A 2 20.63 -64.36 11.98
C LYS A 2 19.46 -63.84 12.80
N LEU A 3 19.61 -63.58 14.08
CA LEU A 3 18.71 -62.73 14.86
C LEU A 3 19.28 -62.59 16.28
N ILE A 4 19.10 -61.40 16.87
CA ILE A 4 19.47 -61.01 18.24
C ILE A 4 20.92 -60.49 18.39
N HIS A 5 21.20 -59.33 17.77
CA HIS A 5 22.27 -58.39 18.15
C HIS A 5 21.79 -56.96 17.82
N ALA A 6 20.68 -56.53 18.43
CA ALA A 6 20.17 -55.17 18.32
C ALA A 6 19.30 -54.84 19.54
N LEU A 7 19.87 -54.90 20.73
CA LEU A 7 19.30 -54.36 21.95
C LEU A 7 20.47 -54.09 22.90
N ILE A 8 20.45 -52.95 23.59
CA ILE A 8 21.55 -52.35 24.39
C ILE A 8 22.39 -51.33 23.59
N THR A 9 21.69 -50.37 22.98
CA THR A 9 22.17 -48.99 22.83
C THR A 9 21.02 -48.05 23.20
N CYS A 10 20.59 -48.09 24.45
CA CYS A 10 19.70 -47.10 25.04
C CYS A 10 20.31 -46.64 26.36
N VAL A 11 20.05 -45.39 26.72
CA VAL A 11 20.47 -44.65 27.94
C VAL A 11 21.76 -43.84 27.78
N ALA A 12 21.68 -42.78 26.98
CA ALA A 12 22.32 -41.48 27.25
C ALA A 12 21.79 -40.41 26.26
N LEU A 13 20.46 -40.26 26.17
CA LEU A 13 19.86 -39.05 25.62
C LEU A 13 19.58 -38.14 26.81
N LEU A 14 20.47 -37.17 27.00
CA LEU A 14 20.30 -36.03 27.88
C LEU A 14 18.90 -35.44 27.65
N GLY A 15 18.05 -35.56 28.67
CA GLY A 15 16.78 -34.85 28.71
C GLY A 15 17.06 -33.37 28.69
N ALA A 16 16.77 -32.72 27.56
CA ALA A 16 16.35 -31.32 27.62
C ALA A 16 15.06 -31.31 28.45
N PRO A 17 14.94 -30.48 29.50
CA PRO A 17 13.64 -30.23 30.09
C PRO A 17 12.76 -29.65 28.99
N LEU A 18 11.77 -30.43 28.54
CA LEU A 18 10.60 -29.90 27.85
C LEU A 18 9.88 -29.02 28.87
N SER A 19 10.34 -27.77 28.99
CA SER A 19 9.51 -26.71 29.53
C SER A 19 8.36 -26.57 28.54
N LEU A 20 7.20 -27.15 28.87
CA LEU A 20 5.92 -26.76 28.28
C LEU A 20 5.72 -25.28 28.61
N HIS A 21 6.25 -24.39 27.77
CA HIS A 21 5.77 -23.03 27.72
C HIS A 21 4.35 -23.09 27.13
N ALA A 22 3.42 -22.40 27.79
CA ALA A 22 2.10 -22.13 27.24
C ALA A 22 2.26 -21.64 25.79
N ALA A 23 1.44 -22.14 24.86
CA ALA A 23 1.49 -21.86 23.43
C ALA A 23 2.09 -20.47 23.11
N ASP A 24 3.26 -20.45 22.48
CA ASP A 24 4.05 -19.26 22.18
C ASP A 24 3.23 -18.24 21.37
N THR A 25 2.71 -17.21 22.03
CA THR A 25 1.77 -16.23 21.44
C THR A 25 2.45 -15.12 20.63
N TRP A 26 3.72 -15.26 20.26
CA TRP A 26 4.45 -14.19 19.57
C TRP A 26 4.06 -14.08 18.09
N GLU A 27 4.04 -12.85 17.55
CA GLU A 27 3.75 -12.55 16.14
C GLU A 27 5.03 -12.45 15.31
N ASN A 28 5.97 -11.58 15.72
CA ASN A 28 7.29 -11.43 15.12
C ASN A 28 8.38 -11.50 16.18
N ARG A 29 9.56 -11.97 15.81
CA ARG A 29 10.74 -12.00 16.68
C ARG A 29 12.02 -11.66 15.96
N ALA A 30 12.97 -11.05 16.67
CA ALA A 30 14.35 -10.93 16.22
C ALA A 30 15.29 -10.97 17.42
N SER A 31 16.51 -11.47 17.21
CA SER A 31 17.47 -11.65 18.31
C SER A 31 18.72 -10.79 18.11
N VAL A 32 19.27 -10.29 19.22
CA VAL A 32 20.53 -9.56 19.26
C VAL A 32 21.53 -10.33 20.09
N LEU A 33 22.73 -10.56 19.53
CA LEU A 33 23.81 -11.24 20.24
C LEU A 33 24.63 -10.22 21.05
N VAL A 34 24.68 -10.41 22.36
CA VAL A 34 25.43 -9.56 23.28
C VAL A 34 26.68 -10.31 23.73
N PRO A 35 27.89 -9.88 23.34
CA PRO A 35 29.13 -10.59 23.65
C PRO A 35 29.57 -10.44 25.11
N HIS A 36 29.23 -9.35 25.79
CA HIS A 36 29.60 -9.10 27.18
C HIS A 36 28.45 -8.48 27.98
N PRO A 37 28.31 -8.76 29.28
CA PRO A 37 27.36 -8.04 30.12
C PRO A 37 27.63 -6.53 30.14
N GLY A 38 26.57 -5.73 30.12
CA GLY A 38 26.67 -4.26 30.04
C GLY A 38 25.42 -3.62 29.43
N ILE A 39 25.48 -2.33 29.11
CA ILE A 39 24.41 -1.66 28.36
C ILE A 39 24.57 -1.99 26.88
N ALA A 40 23.48 -2.43 26.25
CA ALA A 40 23.42 -2.72 24.83
C ALA A 40 22.41 -1.81 24.14
N GLU A 41 22.75 -1.38 22.93
CA GLU A 41 21.90 -0.61 22.04
C GLU A 41 21.77 -1.31 20.69
N ALA A 42 20.55 -1.33 20.13
CA ALA A 42 20.32 -1.77 18.77
C ALA A 42 19.21 -0.94 18.10
N VAL A 43 19.22 -0.87 16.77
CA VAL A 43 18.10 -0.29 16.00
C VAL A 43 17.00 -1.34 15.91
N LEU A 44 15.77 -0.99 16.28
CA LEU A 44 14.64 -1.91 16.25
C LEU A 44 14.21 -2.18 14.78
N PRO A 45 14.19 -3.45 14.33
CA PRO A 45 13.72 -3.80 12.99
C PRO A 45 12.28 -3.35 12.75
N PRO A 46 11.93 -2.96 11.51
CA PRO A 46 10.59 -2.48 11.19
C PRO A 46 9.50 -3.54 11.40
N GLU A 47 9.81 -4.84 11.28
CA GLU A 47 8.88 -5.95 11.53
C GLU A 47 8.49 -6.06 13.00
N LEU A 48 9.34 -5.58 13.92
CA LEU A 48 9.06 -5.54 15.35
C LEU A 48 8.31 -4.26 15.78
N MET A 49 8.03 -3.36 14.85
CA MET A 49 7.13 -2.24 15.09
C MET A 49 5.70 -2.76 15.05
N ASN A 50 5.09 -2.95 16.22
CA ASN A 50 3.69 -3.33 16.35
C ASN A 50 2.94 -2.35 17.24
N LYS A 51 2.32 -1.33 16.64
CA LYS A 51 1.62 -0.27 17.36
C LYS A 51 0.37 -0.79 18.04
N THR A 52 0.25 -0.49 19.32
CA THR A 52 -0.98 -0.64 20.09
C THR A 52 -1.72 0.69 20.20
N ASP A 53 -2.89 0.69 20.82
CA ASP A 53 -3.59 1.91 21.20
C ASP A 53 -2.67 2.81 22.06
N ASN A 54 -2.84 4.14 21.95
CA ASN A 54 -2.09 5.16 22.71
C ASN A 54 -0.59 5.31 22.40
N ASN A 55 -0.19 5.14 21.13
CA ASN A 55 1.17 5.45 20.65
C ASN A 55 2.28 4.53 21.20
N ALA A 56 1.91 3.46 21.92
CA ALA A 56 2.80 2.43 22.43
C ALA A 56 3.05 1.33 21.38
N LEU A 57 4.05 0.49 21.65
CA LEU A 57 4.37 -0.73 20.90
C LEU A 57 4.15 -1.97 21.77
N ASP A 58 3.62 -3.03 21.16
CA ASP A 58 3.67 -4.38 21.72
C ASP A 58 5.03 -4.98 21.44
N LEU A 59 5.88 -4.86 22.44
CA LEU A 59 7.25 -5.37 22.41
C LEU A 59 7.64 -5.87 23.80
N ALA A 60 8.16 -7.08 23.84
CA ALA A 60 8.87 -7.65 24.98
C ALA A 60 10.31 -7.97 24.58
N LEU A 61 11.21 -8.01 25.57
CA LEU A 61 12.59 -8.44 25.39
C LEU A 61 12.86 -9.58 26.38
N GLU A 62 13.34 -10.71 25.88
CA GLU A 62 13.73 -11.87 26.69
C GLU A 62 15.24 -12.03 26.66
N GLY A 63 15.82 -12.35 27.82
CA GLY A 63 17.25 -12.64 27.94
C GLY A 63 17.59 -14.08 27.52
N PRO A 64 18.88 -14.45 27.54
CA PRO A 64 19.35 -15.80 27.20
C PRO A 64 18.75 -16.92 28.08
N ASP A 65 18.15 -16.55 29.20
CA ASP A 65 17.48 -17.43 30.15
C ASP A 65 15.96 -17.53 29.95
N GLY A 66 15.42 -16.90 28.90
CA GLY A 66 13.98 -16.83 28.61
C GLY A 66 13.19 -15.88 29.51
N ASN A 67 13.84 -15.20 30.46
CA ASN A 67 13.13 -14.26 31.33
C ASN A 67 13.06 -12.86 30.71
N ARG A 68 11.95 -12.16 30.93
CA ARG A 68 11.76 -10.79 30.42
C ARG A 68 12.75 -9.80 31.04
N ARG A 69 13.21 -8.85 30.23
CA ARG A 69 14.11 -7.75 30.62
C ARG A 69 13.44 -6.40 30.36
N ALA A 70 13.76 -5.43 31.22
CA ALA A 70 13.38 -4.05 31.01
C ALA A 70 14.26 -3.42 29.93
N PHE A 71 13.67 -2.50 29.17
CA PHE A 71 14.36 -1.76 28.13
C PHE A 71 13.67 -0.42 27.91
N GLU A 72 14.37 0.47 27.22
CA GLU A 72 13.89 1.77 26.79
C GLU A 72 13.87 1.83 25.26
N LEU A 73 12.87 2.52 24.69
CA LEU A 73 12.82 2.86 23.27
C LEU A 73 12.89 4.37 23.09
N TYR A 74 13.70 4.84 22.15
CA TYR A 74 13.75 6.26 21.79
C TYR A 74 14.10 6.49 20.31
N TRP A 75 13.79 7.67 19.81
CA TRP A 75 14.00 8.01 18.40
C TRP A 75 15.40 8.51 18.07
N ARG A 76 15.88 9.51 18.81
CA ARG A 76 17.16 10.18 18.56
C ARG A 76 17.74 10.78 19.84
N GLU A 77 19.01 11.12 19.83
CA GLU A 77 19.62 11.92 20.89
C GLU A 77 19.82 13.34 20.33
N PRO A 78 19.31 14.37 21.01
CA PRO A 78 19.55 15.74 20.60
C PRO A 78 21.00 16.13 20.89
N ASP A 79 21.51 17.15 20.17
CA ASP A 79 22.77 17.77 20.53
C ASP A 79 22.68 18.37 21.94
N THR A 80 23.66 18.09 22.78
CA THR A 80 23.78 18.69 24.12
C THR A 80 24.77 19.83 24.07
N THR A 81 24.37 21.00 24.57
CA THR A 81 25.26 22.18 24.65
C THR A 81 25.49 22.54 26.10
N VAL A 82 26.73 22.40 26.57
CA VAL A 82 27.19 22.93 27.85
C VAL A 82 27.82 24.31 27.64
N ARG A 83 27.50 25.26 28.52
CA ARG A 83 27.95 26.65 28.43
C ARG A 83 28.86 26.98 29.61
N TYR A 84 30.04 27.51 29.32
CA TYR A 84 31.01 27.97 30.32
C TYR A 84 31.19 29.47 30.19
N ASP A 85 30.71 30.24 31.16
CA ASP A 85 30.98 31.67 31.19
C ASP A 85 32.45 31.91 31.53
N LEU A 86 33.16 32.56 30.60
CA LEU A 86 34.59 32.80 30.71
C LEU A 86 34.83 34.17 31.34
N LYS A 87 35.80 34.22 32.26
CA LYS A 87 36.23 35.46 32.90
C LYS A 87 37.60 35.86 32.35
N ALA A 88 37.74 37.13 32.02
CA ALA A 88 39.02 37.66 31.57
C ALA A 88 40.04 37.59 32.72
N ASP A 89 41.17 36.94 32.49
CA ASP A 89 42.33 37.01 33.37
C ASP A 89 43.16 38.27 33.07
N THR A 90 43.17 38.71 31.82
CA THR A 90 43.89 39.91 31.41
C THR A 90 43.20 40.56 30.21
N THR A 91 43.07 41.89 30.26
CA THR A 91 42.60 42.72 29.14
C THR A 91 43.58 43.84 28.88
N ARG A 92 43.98 44.07 27.63
CA ARG A 92 44.86 45.19 27.26
C ARG A 92 44.63 45.64 25.82
N ILE A 93 44.99 46.89 25.52
CA ILE A 93 45.06 47.38 24.15
C ILE A 93 46.49 47.20 23.67
N ASN A 94 46.70 46.62 22.49
CA ASN A 94 48.03 46.46 21.91
C ASN A 94 48.47 47.71 21.13
N ASP A 95 49.73 47.75 20.69
CA ASP A 95 50.32 48.89 19.95
C ASP A 95 49.63 49.17 18.60
N ARG A 96 48.77 48.25 18.12
CA ARG A 96 47.98 48.38 16.90
C ARG A 96 46.56 48.91 17.14
N GLY A 97 46.23 49.20 18.40
CA GLY A 97 44.90 49.67 18.83
C GLY A 97 43.85 48.57 18.94
N GLU A 98 44.26 47.30 19.00
CA GLU A 98 43.36 46.14 19.10
C GLU A 98 43.18 45.75 20.56
N PHE A 99 41.96 45.34 20.92
CA PHE A 99 41.63 44.95 22.28
C PHE A 99 41.88 43.44 22.47
N LEU A 100 42.89 43.10 23.27
CA LEU A 100 43.20 41.72 23.66
C LEU A 100 42.43 41.36 24.93
N TRP A 101 41.72 40.24 24.87
CA TRP A 101 40.99 39.64 25.98
C TRP A 101 41.48 38.20 26.15
N ARG A 102 42.07 37.89 27.31
CA ARG A 102 42.67 36.58 27.61
C ARG A 102 41.96 35.91 28.77
N CYS A 103 41.73 34.60 28.69
CA CYS A 103 41.21 33.78 29.79
C CYS A 103 41.77 32.36 29.78
N LYS A 104 41.68 31.68 30.93
CA LYS A 104 41.73 30.22 30.99
C LYS A 104 40.54 29.59 30.28
N ALA A 105 40.79 28.49 29.59
CA ALA A 105 39.76 27.66 28.99
C ALA A 105 39.18 26.67 30.03
N PRO A 106 37.94 26.19 29.85
CA PRO A 106 37.37 25.15 30.70
C PRO A 106 38.11 23.81 30.50
N ASP A 107 38.11 22.95 31.51
CA ASP A 107 38.68 21.59 31.45
C ASP A 107 37.73 20.61 30.73
N HIS A 108 37.28 21.01 29.55
CA HIS A 108 36.35 20.30 28.70
C HIS A 108 36.62 20.65 27.24
N GLU A 109 36.18 19.78 26.33
CA GLU A 109 36.22 20.08 24.90
C GLU A 109 35.37 21.31 24.59
N VAL A 110 35.92 22.29 23.85
CA VAL A 110 35.21 23.48 23.39
C VAL A 110 35.20 23.48 21.87
N ASN A 111 34.05 23.78 21.25
CA ASN A 111 33.90 23.81 19.80
C ASN A 111 33.25 25.09 19.26
N ALA A 112 32.83 26.00 20.13
CA ALA A 112 32.51 27.37 19.73
C ALA A 112 32.73 28.37 20.87
N LEU A 113 32.95 29.63 20.52
CA LEU A 113 32.94 30.75 21.45
C LEU A 113 31.78 31.69 21.12
N HIS A 114 31.02 32.05 22.14
CA HIS A 114 29.98 33.06 22.05
C HIS A 114 30.51 34.39 22.58
N VAL A 115 30.53 35.43 21.74
CA VAL A 115 30.91 36.78 22.17
C VAL A 115 29.71 37.72 22.09
N THR A 116 29.50 38.51 23.15
CA THR A 116 28.53 39.61 23.21
C THR A 116 29.27 40.91 23.55
N LEU A 117 28.96 41.99 22.84
CA LEU A 117 29.56 43.30 23.05
C LEU A 117 28.57 44.27 23.71
N ASP A 118 29.09 45.17 24.56
CA ASP A 118 28.27 46.16 25.29
C ASP A 118 27.65 47.23 24.37
N ASN A 119 28.23 47.46 23.19
CA ASN A 119 27.81 48.52 22.27
C ASN A 119 27.30 47.99 20.92
N PRO A 120 25.99 48.11 20.62
CA PRO A 120 25.40 47.59 19.39
C PRO A 120 25.69 48.41 18.12
N ARG A 121 26.42 49.53 18.25
CA ARG A 121 26.76 50.41 17.12
C ARG A 121 28.15 50.12 16.55
N ILE A 122 28.93 49.25 17.19
CA ILE A 122 30.27 48.86 16.75
C ILE A 122 30.15 47.55 15.97
N MET A 123 30.69 47.54 14.76
CA MET A 123 30.95 46.32 13.99
C MET A 123 32.42 45.96 14.19
N GLY A 124 32.76 44.69 14.05
CA GLY A 124 34.15 44.32 14.27
C GLY A 124 34.49 42.93 13.79
N LYS A 125 35.74 42.57 14.04
CA LYS A 125 36.24 41.23 13.85
C LYS A 125 36.95 40.78 15.11
N VAL A 126 37.00 39.48 15.32
CA VAL A 126 37.78 38.86 16.38
C VAL A 126 38.65 37.76 15.81
N GLU A 127 39.93 37.82 16.14
CA GLU A 127 40.85 36.70 15.94
C GLU A 127 40.86 35.87 17.23
N VAL A 128 40.69 34.55 17.09
CA VAL A 128 40.69 33.62 18.21
C VAL A 128 41.96 32.79 18.14
N ARG A 129 42.76 32.86 19.20
CA ARG A 129 43.89 31.97 19.43
C ARG A 129 43.63 31.13 20.66
N ALA A 130 44.21 29.96 20.70
CA ALA A 130 44.16 29.11 21.88
C ALA A 130 45.51 28.48 22.14
N ARG A 131 45.73 28.11 23.39
CA ARG A 131 46.93 27.39 23.82
C ARG A 131 46.61 25.91 23.94
N VAL A 132 47.32 25.07 23.17
CA VAL A 132 47.21 23.60 23.17
C VAL A 132 48.60 23.04 23.32
N ASN A 133 48.82 22.13 24.28
CA ASN A 133 50.13 21.56 24.57
C ASN A 133 51.25 22.62 24.69
N ASP A 134 50.96 23.69 25.45
CA ASP A 134 51.85 24.85 25.64
C ASP A 134 52.16 25.71 24.41
N ILE A 135 51.55 25.43 23.25
CA ILE A 135 51.77 26.17 22.01
C ILE A 135 50.52 26.99 21.68
N TRP A 136 50.72 28.26 21.33
CA TRP A 136 49.65 29.12 20.80
C TRP A 136 49.39 28.82 19.33
N ILE A 137 48.14 28.49 19.02
CA ILE A 137 47.65 28.28 17.67
C ILE A 137 46.52 29.28 17.37
N ILE A 138 46.43 29.71 16.12
CA ILE A 138 45.30 30.51 15.64
C ILE A 138 44.18 29.52 15.28
N LEU A 139 43.02 29.67 15.92
CA LEU A 139 41.84 28.85 15.64
C LEU A 139 40.96 29.46 14.56
N VAL A 140 40.79 30.79 14.61
CA VAL A 140 39.98 31.53 13.63
C VAL A 140 40.61 32.89 13.40
N GLU A 141 40.82 33.24 12.13
CA GLU A 141 41.24 34.57 11.72
C GLU A 141 40.02 35.45 11.44
N ASP A 142 39.97 36.62 12.08
CA ASP A 142 39.09 37.72 11.65
C ASP A 142 37.58 37.38 11.58
N ALA A 143 37.07 36.57 12.52
CA ALA A 143 35.65 36.22 12.61
C ALA A 143 34.77 37.47 12.76
N ALA A 144 33.73 37.61 11.94
CA ALA A 144 32.87 38.79 11.95
C ALA A 144 32.02 38.87 13.23
N LEU A 145 31.98 40.06 13.83
CA LEU A 145 31.09 40.41 14.93
C LEU A 145 29.86 41.12 14.36
N VAL A 146 28.75 40.39 14.28
CA VAL A 146 27.53 40.81 13.59
C VAL A 146 26.50 41.35 14.59
N ARG A 147 25.79 42.39 14.17
CA ARG A 147 24.67 42.94 14.93
C ARG A 147 23.44 42.04 14.79
N SER A 148 22.91 41.59 15.92
CA SER A 148 21.65 40.85 16.00
C SER A 148 20.67 41.62 16.90
N GLY A 149 19.72 42.33 16.28
CA GLY A 149 18.77 43.19 17.00
C GLY A 149 19.41 44.40 17.70
N ARG A 150 19.29 44.45 19.03
CA ARG A 150 19.81 45.54 19.90
C ARG A 150 21.20 45.26 20.49
N GLN A 151 21.84 44.14 20.18
CA GLN A 151 23.19 43.77 20.65
C GLN A 151 24.06 43.31 19.47
N THR A 152 25.39 43.40 19.63
CA THR A 152 26.35 42.74 18.73
C THR A 152 26.73 41.41 19.37
N ARG A 153 26.35 40.31 18.72
CA ARG A 153 26.45 38.95 19.26
C ARG A 153 26.89 38.01 18.15
N SER A 154 27.90 37.18 18.40
CA SER A 154 28.40 36.24 17.40
C SER A 154 28.86 34.94 18.03
N GLU A 155 28.50 33.85 17.36
CA GLU A 155 29.00 32.51 17.64
C GLU A 155 30.14 32.21 16.67
N ILE A 156 31.29 31.88 17.23
CA ILE A 156 32.53 31.68 16.49
C ILE A 156 32.85 30.19 16.57
N PRO A 157 32.55 29.40 15.53
CA PRO A 157 32.89 27.99 15.53
C PRO A 157 34.41 27.83 15.55
N ILE A 158 34.91 26.95 16.41
CA ILE A 158 36.32 26.58 16.49
C ILE A 158 36.46 25.06 16.31
N LYS A 159 37.68 24.59 16.03
CA LYS A 159 37.93 23.14 16.01
C LYS A 159 37.60 22.56 17.41
N PRO A 160 36.87 21.44 17.53
CA PRO A 160 36.68 20.80 18.83
C PRO A 160 38.02 20.31 19.40
N ASP A 161 38.40 20.79 20.59
CA ASP A 161 39.57 20.33 21.34
C ASP A 161 39.48 20.75 22.82
N THR A 162 40.35 20.21 23.67
CA THR A 162 40.57 20.70 25.04
C THR A 162 41.66 21.76 25.03
N TYR A 163 41.32 22.97 25.45
CA TYR A 163 42.21 24.12 25.42
C TYR A 163 42.73 24.46 26.82
N GLN A 164 43.92 25.07 26.91
CA GLN A 164 44.45 25.58 28.18
C GLN A 164 44.03 27.04 28.41
N GLU A 165 44.13 27.87 27.36
CA GLU A 165 43.85 29.32 27.41
C GLU A 165 43.29 29.79 26.07
N PHE A 166 42.51 30.87 26.09
CA PHE A 166 42.05 31.59 24.91
C PHE A 166 42.57 33.02 24.88
N ASP A 167 42.92 33.48 23.67
CA ASP A 167 43.25 34.86 23.33
C ASP A 167 42.28 35.34 22.25
N LEU A 168 41.45 36.32 22.61
CA LEU A 168 40.52 36.95 21.69
C LEU A 168 41.02 38.36 21.39
N ILE A 169 41.38 38.62 20.12
CA ILE A 169 41.92 39.90 19.66
C ILE A 169 40.85 40.60 18.84
N PHE A 170 40.28 41.65 19.41
CA PHE A 170 39.15 42.39 18.88
C PHE A 170 39.58 43.62 18.08
N LYS A 171 39.04 43.75 16.87
CA LYS A 171 39.19 44.89 15.96
C LYS A 171 37.82 45.52 15.73
N GLY A 172 37.57 46.68 16.33
CA GLY A 172 36.30 47.39 16.21
C GLY A 172 36.35 48.53 15.21
N PHE A 173 35.22 48.76 14.54
CA PHE A 173 35.00 49.85 13.60
C PHE A 173 33.64 50.50 13.88
N ASP A 174 33.57 51.83 13.80
CA ASP A 174 32.29 52.54 13.79
C ASP A 174 31.66 52.56 12.38
N ARG A 175 30.58 53.33 12.21
CA ARG A 175 29.84 53.44 10.94
C ARG A 175 30.65 54.12 9.83
N ASP A 176 31.66 54.90 10.20
CA ASP A 176 32.54 55.62 9.28
C ASP A 176 33.84 54.84 9.04
N PHE A 177 33.88 53.57 9.48
CA PHE A 177 35.02 52.66 9.42
C PHE A 177 36.25 53.15 10.21
N GLU A 178 36.08 54.07 11.17
CA GLU A 178 37.14 54.44 12.08
C GLU A 178 37.35 53.34 13.12
N LYS A 179 38.61 53.01 13.42
CA LYS A 179 38.94 52.05 14.46
C LYS A 179 38.43 52.54 15.82
N LYS A 180 37.66 51.71 16.53
CA LYS A 180 37.21 51.94 17.90
C LYS A 180 37.56 50.74 18.78
N VAL A 181 37.83 51.02 20.05
CA VAL A 181 38.03 49.98 21.07
C VAL A 181 36.71 49.27 21.32
N ILE A 182 36.74 47.93 21.28
CA ILE A 182 35.58 47.09 21.58
C ILE A 182 35.48 46.88 23.10
N SER A 183 34.28 47.04 23.64
CA SER A 183 33.93 46.61 25.01
C SER A 183 33.17 45.28 24.93
N VAL A 184 33.71 44.27 25.59
CA VAL A 184 33.18 42.89 25.60
C VAL A 184 32.32 42.71 26.85
N GLU A 185 31.03 42.47 26.65
CA GLU A 185 30.05 42.24 27.71
C GLU A 185 30.27 40.84 28.31
N ARG A 186 30.35 39.83 27.44
CA ARG A 186 30.42 38.43 27.83
C ARG A 186 31.08 37.58 26.76
N VAL A 187 31.92 36.64 27.21
CA VAL A 187 32.43 35.53 26.42
C VAL A 187 31.99 34.22 27.08
N THR A 188 31.40 33.31 26.31
CA THR A 188 30.98 32.00 26.78
C THR A 188 31.59 30.93 25.87
N ALA A 189 32.29 29.94 26.42
CA ALA A 189 32.69 28.75 25.68
C ALA A 189 31.52 27.76 25.59
N LEU A 190 31.35 27.17 24.41
CA LEU A 190 30.34 26.16 24.15
C LEU A 190 31.02 24.80 23.92
N SER A 191 30.54 23.79 24.64
CA SER A 191 30.83 22.39 24.37
C SER A 191 29.57 21.76 23.82
N VAL A 192 29.55 21.49 22.52
CA VAL A 192 28.44 20.83 21.83
C VAL A 192 28.79 19.36 21.59
N THR A 193 28.16 18.44 22.31
CA THR A 193 28.26 17.01 21.99
C THR A 193 27.17 16.69 20.97
N LYS A 194 27.57 16.16 19.82
CA LYS A 194 26.62 15.76 18.79
C LYS A 194 25.82 14.56 19.27
N GLY A 195 24.50 14.68 19.21
CA GLY A 195 23.61 13.57 19.44
C GLY A 195 23.50 12.67 18.21
N THR A 196 22.89 11.51 18.40
CA THR A 196 22.63 10.54 17.34
C THR A 196 21.27 10.82 16.67
N ASP A 197 21.27 11.12 15.36
CA ASP A 197 20.03 11.36 14.59
C ASP A 197 19.16 10.08 14.46
N TYR A 198 17.95 10.21 13.89
CA TYR A 198 17.06 9.07 13.62
C TYR A 198 17.79 7.94 12.89
N ALA A 199 17.60 6.69 13.34
CA ALA A 199 18.04 5.54 12.58
C ALA A 199 17.16 5.42 11.31
N ARG A 200 17.80 5.23 10.16
CA ARG A 200 17.10 5.15 8.86
C ARG A 200 17.25 3.79 8.25
N GLN A 201 16.17 3.27 7.68
CA GLN A 201 16.19 2.02 6.93
C GLN A 201 15.30 2.15 5.69
N SER A 202 15.80 1.65 4.55
CA SER A 202 15.00 1.51 3.34
C SER A 202 14.31 0.15 3.33
N VAL A 203 13.03 0.10 3.00
CA VAL A 203 12.30 -1.16 2.77
C VAL A 203 11.56 -1.11 1.44
N THR A 204 11.44 -2.28 0.83
CA THR A 204 10.74 -2.47 -0.45
C THR A 204 9.62 -3.49 -0.21
N PRO A 205 8.40 -3.04 0.15
CA PRO A 205 7.28 -3.93 0.38
C PRO A 205 6.81 -4.59 -0.91
N GLU A 206 6.19 -5.76 -0.79
CA GLU A 206 5.37 -6.29 -1.86
C GLU A 206 4.13 -5.40 -2.08
N PHE A 207 3.73 -5.25 -3.33
CA PHE A 207 2.56 -4.46 -3.69
C PHE A 207 1.73 -5.09 -4.80
N GLN A 208 0.43 -4.77 -4.82
CA GLN A 208 -0.51 -5.09 -5.88
C GLN A 208 -0.93 -3.80 -6.59
N VAL A 209 -1.10 -3.88 -7.92
CA VAL A 209 -1.57 -2.76 -8.74
C VAL A 209 -2.97 -3.06 -9.24
N SER A 210 -3.83 -2.04 -9.22
CA SER A 210 -5.19 -2.08 -9.76
C SER A 210 -5.51 -0.77 -10.45
N GLU A 211 -6.37 -0.80 -11.47
CA GLU A 211 -6.75 0.40 -12.22
C GLU A 211 -8.25 0.69 -12.05
N TYR A 212 -8.58 1.96 -11.80
CA TYR A 212 -9.94 2.46 -11.64
C TYR A 212 -10.10 3.82 -12.34
N GLY A 213 -10.76 3.84 -13.48
CA GLY A 213 -10.86 5.06 -14.30
C GLY A 213 -9.50 5.50 -14.83
N ASP A 214 -9.12 6.75 -14.57
CA ASP A 214 -7.80 7.31 -14.85
C ASP A 214 -6.88 7.25 -13.60
N VAL A 215 -7.32 6.54 -12.55
CA VAL A 215 -6.57 6.35 -11.30
C VAL A 215 -5.94 4.96 -11.29
N THR A 216 -4.63 4.91 -11.13
CA THR A 216 -3.91 3.68 -10.80
C THR A 216 -3.68 3.62 -9.30
N GLU A 217 -4.06 2.52 -8.69
CA GLU A 217 -3.92 2.27 -7.27
C GLU A 217 -2.88 1.18 -7.01
N LEU A 218 -1.95 1.48 -6.11
CA LEU A 218 -0.97 0.55 -5.60
C LEU A 218 -1.27 0.29 -4.14
N ARG A 219 -1.35 -0.98 -3.76
CA ARG A 219 -1.49 -1.42 -2.38
C ARG A 219 -0.23 -2.14 -1.95
N ALA A 220 0.48 -1.59 -0.97
CA ALA A 220 1.63 -2.20 -0.35
C ALA A 220 1.30 -2.66 1.07
N LEU A 221 1.94 -3.75 1.51
CA LEU A 221 1.89 -4.18 2.91
C LEU A 221 3.21 -3.83 3.61
N LEU A 222 3.12 -3.03 4.65
CA LEU A 222 4.25 -2.64 5.47
C LEU A 222 4.71 -3.79 6.38
N PRO A 223 6.03 -3.91 6.65
CA PRO A 223 6.59 -4.95 7.50
C PRO A 223 6.06 -4.92 8.94
N GLY A 224 5.71 -3.72 9.44
CA GLY A 224 5.16 -3.49 10.76
C GLY A 224 4.09 -2.40 10.75
N SER A 225 3.53 -2.10 11.92
CA SER A 225 2.51 -1.07 12.12
C SER A 225 3.05 0.08 12.98
N GLY A 226 2.59 1.31 12.75
CA GLY A 226 3.07 2.48 13.49
C GLY A 226 4.47 2.94 13.07
N LEU A 227 4.92 2.57 11.88
CA LEU A 227 6.19 2.99 11.30
C LEU A 227 6.19 4.49 11.02
N TYR A 228 7.32 5.17 11.25
CA TYR A 228 7.48 6.55 10.81
C TYR A 228 8.01 6.53 9.38
N ILE A 229 7.19 6.94 8.42
CA ILE A 229 7.57 6.98 7.01
C ILE A 229 8.01 8.40 6.70
N ASP A 230 9.28 8.58 6.33
CA ASP A 230 9.76 9.88 5.85
C ASP A 230 9.28 10.12 4.43
N THR A 231 9.64 9.19 3.54
CA THR A 231 9.44 9.33 2.10
C THR A 231 9.10 7.98 1.47
N VAL A 232 8.15 7.99 0.54
CA VAL A 232 7.88 6.86 -0.38
C VAL A 232 8.45 7.20 -1.76
N ARG A 233 9.20 6.28 -2.34
CA ARG A 233 9.77 6.37 -3.69
C ARG A 233 9.08 5.34 -4.57
N LEU A 234 8.46 5.80 -5.64
CA LEU A 234 7.78 4.98 -6.64
C LEU A 234 8.54 5.04 -7.95
N THR A 235 8.82 3.88 -8.55
CA THR A 235 9.39 3.78 -9.90
C THR A 235 8.33 3.33 -10.91
N THR A 236 8.24 4.01 -12.05
CA THR A 236 7.29 3.72 -13.15
C THR A 236 8.00 3.58 -14.50
N LYS A 237 7.45 2.74 -15.39
CA LYS A 237 8.02 2.53 -16.74
C LYS A 237 8.09 3.79 -17.60
N THR A 238 7.17 4.73 -17.41
CA THR A 238 7.13 6.03 -18.08
C THR A 238 6.85 7.10 -17.03
N GLN A 239 7.07 8.36 -17.40
CA GLN A 239 6.90 9.46 -16.47
C GLN A 239 5.46 9.65 -16.01
N PHE A 240 5.29 9.84 -14.70
CA PHE A 240 4.02 10.27 -14.13
C PHE A 240 3.88 11.79 -14.12
N LEU A 241 2.78 12.29 -14.68
CA LEU A 241 2.33 13.67 -14.55
C LEU A 241 0.85 13.64 -14.15
N GLY A 242 0.53 14.15 -12.97
CA GLY A 242 -0.82 13.98 -12.42
C GLY A 242 -0.91 14.31 -10.94
N ASP A 243 -2.01 13.91 -10.32
CA ASP A 243 -2.27 14.04 -8.89
C ASP A 243 -2.04 12.71 -8.19
N TRP A 244 -1.43 12.73 -7.02
CA TRP A 244 -1.22 11.54 -6.22
C TRP A 244 -1.83 11.70 -4.84
N GLN A 245 -2.26 10.57 -4.27
CA GLN A 245 -2.70 10.47 -2.90
C GLN A 245 -2.05 9.26 -2.25
N ILE A 246 -1.61 9.40 -1.00
CA ILE A 246 -1.22 8.31 -0.13
C ILE A 246 -2.25 8.24 0.99
N GLY A 247 -2.72 7.04 1.31
CA GLY A 247 -3.70 6.84 2.35
C GLY A 247 -3.78 5.39 2.77
N ARG A 248 -4.69 5.12 3.69
CA ARG A 248 -4.97 3.78 4.19
C ARG A 248 -6.35 3.31 3.73
N GLU A 249 -6.62 2.03 3.92
CA GLU A 249 -7.97 1.51 3.76
C GLU A 249 -8.68 1.31 5.08
N GLU A 250 -9.97 1.59 5.06
CA GLU A 250 -10.91 1.20 6.09
C GLU A 250 -12.08 0.51 5.42
N ILE A 251 -12.57 -0.60 5.95
CA ILE A 251 -13.88 -1.09 5.55
C ILE A 251 -14.93 -0.27 6.30
N ARG A 252 -15.94 0.26 5.61
CA ARG A 252 -17.15 0.89 6.19
C ARG A 252 -18.37 0.28 5.52
N ASN A 253 -19.38 -0.12 6.31
CA ASN A 253 -20.64 -0.72 5.81
C ASN A 253 -20.45 -1.90 4.83
N GLY A 254 -19.46 -2.77 5.08
CA GLY A 254 -19.20 -3.94 4.22
C GLY A 254 -18.51 -3.61 2.89
N GLN A 255 -18.02 -2.39 2.70
CA GLN A 255 -17.25 -1.95 1.54
C GLN A 255 -15.90 -1.38 1.96
N ARG A 256 -14.86 -1.63 1.17
CA ARG A 256 -13.56 -0.96 1.33
C ARG A 256 -13.66 0.51 0.92
N SER A 257 -13.09 1.39 1.74
CA SER A 257 -13.03 2.83 1.53
C SER A 257 -11.59 3.33 1.75
N PHE A 258 -11.20 4.33 0.96
CA PHE A 258 -9.88 4.96 1.06
C PHE A 258 -9.96 6.18 1.98
N VAL A 259 -9.00 6.27 2.90
CA VAL A 259 -8.81 7.44 3.77
C VAL A 259 -7.50 8.11 3.37
N PRO A 260 -7.53 9.27 2.68
CA PRO A 260 -6.32 9.98 2.30
C PRO A 260 -5.60 10.53 3.54
N GLU A 261 -4.28 10.41 3.56
CA GLU A 261 -3.40 10.96 4.60
C GLU A 261 -2.44 12.02 4.05
N ALA A 262 -1.95 11.82 2.83
CA ALA A 262 -1.13 12.80 2.11
C ALA A 262 -1.56 12.89 0.65
N ALA A 263 -1.31 14.03 0.02
CA ALA A 263 -1.59 14.24 -1.39
C ALA A 263 -0.63 15.27 -1.99
N GLY A 264 -0.48 15.22 -3.31
CA GLY A 264 0.30 16.20 -4.04
C GLY A 264 0.11 16.06 -5.53
N SER A 265 0.95 16.78 -6.28
CA SER A 265 0.84 16.84 -7.73
C SER A 265 2.21 16.93 -8.39
N VAL A 266 2.36 16.26 -9.53
CA VAL A 266 3.52 16.38 -10.41
C VAL A 266 3.09 17.09 -11.68
N ARG A 267 3.68 18.26 -11.94
CA ARG A 267 3.34 19.11 -13.09
C ARG A 267 4.49 19.31 -14.07
N HIS A 268 5.71 19.01 -13.67
CA HIS A 268 6.92 19.23 -14.44
C HIS A 268 7.75 17.96 -14.56
N VAL A 269 8.52 17.90 -15.64
CA VAL A 269 9.44 16.80 -15.92
C VAL A 269 10.66 16.94 -15.01
N SER A 270 10.88 15.96 -14.13
CA SER A 270 12.09 15.85 -13.30
C SER A 270 13.27 15.29 -14.12
N ALA A 271 14.50 15.44 -13.62
CA ALA A 271 15.69 14.81 -14.21
C ALA A 271 15.61 13.27 -14.15
N ASN A 272 15.03 12.71 -13.08
CA ASN A 272 14.70 11.29 -12.98
C ASN A 272 13.26 11.05 -13.43
N ILE A 273 13.07 10.88 -14.74
CA ILE A 273 11.74 10.76 -15.38
C ILE A 273 10.94 9.53 -14.93
N HIS A 274 11.58 8.53 -14.34
CA HIS A 274 10.94 7.27 -13.90
C HIS A 274 10.66 7.22 -12.40
N GLU A 275 11.09 8.22 -11.63
CA GLU A 275 11.03 8.19 -10.17
C GLU A 275 10.12 9.28 -9.64
N LEU A 276 9.20 8.88 -8.77
CA LEU A 276 8.28 9.74 -8.06
C LEU A 276 8.59 9.71 -6.57
N THR A 277 8.95 10.87 -6.01
CA THR A 277 9.16 11.04 -4.57
C THR A 277 7.91 11.60 -3.91
N LEU A 278 7.37 10.85 -2.95
CA LEU A 278 6.13 11.16 -2.25
C LEU A 278 6.45 11.41 -0.75
N PRO A 279 6.50 12.67 -0.29
CA PRO A 279 6.76 12.96 1.11
C PRO A 279 5.57 12.55 1.98
N VAL A 280 5.84 11.80 3.06
CA VAL A 280 4.82 11.42 4.07
C VAL A 280 5.13 12.13 5.38
N ARG A 281 6.35 11.95 5.90
CA ARG A 281 6.88 12.58 7.13
C ARG A 281 5.99 12.42 8.35
N ASP A 282 5.31 11.28 8.47
CA ASP A 282 4.36 11.02 9.55
C ASP A 282 4.39 9.55 9.98
N ARG A 283 3.79 9.28 11.14
CA ARG A 283 3.62 7.94 11.69
C ARG A 283 2.43 7.25 11.03
N TRP A 284 2.72 6.20 10.29
CA TRP A 284 1.73 5.42 9.56
C TRP A 284 0.90 4.51 10.47
N ASN A 285 -0.43 4.56 10.33
CA ASN A 285 -1.33 3.74 11.14
C ASN A 285 -1.70 2.44 10.41
N GLY A 286 -1.36 1.31 11.03
CA GLY A 286 -1.60 -0.02 10.47
C GLY A 286 -0.51 -0.47 9.49
N LYS A 287 -0.76 -1.58 8.80
CA LYS A 287 0.18 -2.18 7.83
C LYS A 287 -0.20 -1.91 6.36
N SER A 288 -1.42 -1.48 6.08
CA SER A 288 -1.85 -1.21 4.71
C SER A 288 -1.45 0.20 4.29
N LEU A 289 -0.73 0.32 3.17
CA LEU A 289 -0.42 1.58 2.52
C LEU A 289 -0.99 1.55 1.10
N VAL A 290 -1.76 2.57 0.74
CA VAL A 290 -2.38 2.71 -0.58
C VAL A 290 -1.91 4.00 -1.23
N ILE A 291 -1.42 3.89 -2.46
CA ILE A 291 -1.01 5.01 -3.31
C ILE A 291 -2.00 5.08 -4.48
N ARG A 292 -2.61 6.22 -4.70
CA ARG A 292 -3.45 6.50 -5.88
C ARG A 292 -2.75 7.51 -6.77
N LEU A 293 -2.71 7.23 -8.07
CA LEU A 293 -2.09 8.05 -9.10
C LEU A 293 -3.15 8.37 -10.15
N ASP A 294 -3.63 9.61 -10.17
CA ASP A 294 -4.55 10.11 -11.18
C ASP A 294 -3.75 10.80 -12.29
N SER A 295 -3.70 10.20 -13.48
CA SER A 295 -2.96 10.74 -14.62
C SER A 295 -3.69 11.86 -15.37
N GLN A 296 -4.92 12.19 -14.96
CA GLN A 296 -5.79 13.18 -15.61
C GLN A 296 -5.92 12.95 -17.13
N GLY A 297 -6.05 11.67 -17.53
CA GLY A 297 -6.18 11.24 -18.93
C GLY A 297 -4.86 11.19 -19.70
N ARG A 298 -3.71 11.34 -19.04
CA ARG A 298 -2.38 11.10 -19.63
C ARG A 298 -1.99 9.63 -19.44
N HIS A 299 -1.03 9.15 -20.23
CA HIS A 299 -0.49 7.82 -20.01
C HIS A 299 0.30 7.78 -18.68
N LEU A 300 0.01 6.78 -17.85
CA LEU A 300 0.81 6.41 -16.68
C LEU A 300 1.55 5.13 -17.02
N GLY A 301 2.87 5.13 -16.86
CA GLY A 301 3.66 3.91 -16.98
C GLY A 301 3.40 2.99 -15.80
N THR A 302 3.36 1.68 -16.06
CA THR A 302 3.15 0.68 -15.01
C THR A 302 4.15 0.86 -13.88
N PRO A 303 3.69 0.94 -12.62
CA PRO A 303 4.56 0.84 -11.45
C PRO A 303 5.42 -0.42 -11.48
N THR A 304 6.71 -0.27 -11.20
CA THR A 304 7.67 -1.40 -11.18
C THR A 304 8.30 -1.62 -9.83
N ASP A 305 8.43 -0.57 -9.01
CA ASP A 305 9.03 -0.67 -7.67
C ASP A 305 8.41 0.36 -6.73
N VAL A 306 8.23 -0.03 -5.47
CA VAL A 306 7.85 0.87 -4.37
C VAL A 306 8.85 0.64 -3.26
N SER A 307 9.57 1.69 -2.89
CA SER A 307 10.45 1.69 -1.72
C SER A 307 10.08 2.83 -0.78
N MET A 308 10.47 2.71 0.48
CA MET A 308 10.23 3.75 1.47
C MET A 308 11.39 3.87 2.44
N GLU A 309 11.62 5.09 2.88
CA GLU A 309 12.59 5.42 3.92
C GLU A 309 11.86 5.57 5.24
N LEU A 310 12.26 4.74 6.21
CA LEU A 310 11.68 4.69 7.53
C LEU A 310 12.62 5.33 8.55
N PHE A 311 12.03 6.00 9.54
CA PHE A 311 12.73 6.27 10.80
C PHE A 311 12.37 5.18 11.81
N LEU A 312 13.39 4.63 12.45
CA LEU A 312 13.28 3.53 13.39
C LEU A 312 13.77 3.93 14.77
N PRO A 313 13.11 3.47 15.85
CA PRO A 313 13.58 3.70 17.19
C PRO A 313 14.78 2.80 17.51
N ARG A 314 15.55 3.22 18.50
CA ARG A 314 16.58 2.41 19.14
C ARG A 314 16.02 1.77 20.39
N ILE A 315 16.46 0.56 20.67
CA ILE A 315 16.22 -0.15 21.93
C ILE A 315 17.51 -0.15 22.74
N VAL A 316 17.41 0.24 24.01
CA VAL A 316 18.51 0.19 24.98
C VAL A 316 18.09 -0.64 26.18
N PHE A 317 18.96 -1.55 26.60
CA PHE A 317 18.70 -2.45 27.72
C PHE A 317 19.98 -2.81 28.46
N SER A 318 19.82 -3.25 29.72
CA SER A 318 20.92 -3.82 30.50
C SER A 318 20.99 -5.32 30.23
N ALA A 319 22.07 -5.75 29.58
CA ALA A 319 22.40 -7.14 29.38
C ALA A 319 23.16 -7.67 30.61
N ASP A 320 22.47 -8.37 31.51
CA ASP A 320 23.04 -8.97 32.71
C ASP A 320 23.90 -10.21 32.41
N LYS A 321 23.71 -10.81 31.24
CA LYS A 321 24.39 -12.02 30.77
C LYS A 321 24.90 -11.87 29.34
N GLN A 322 26.00 -12.55 29.02
CA GLN A 322 26.39 -12.80 27.64
C GLN A 322 25.38 -13.75 26.98
N GLY A 323 25.01 -13.49 25.72
CA GLY A 323 24.16 -14.39 24.94
C GLY A 323 23.16 -13.67 24.05
N SER A 324 22.18 -14.42 23.57
CA SER A 324 21.12 -13.92 22.68
C SER A 324 19.98 -13.31 23.51
N TYR A 325 19.61 -12.08 23.18
CA TYR A 325 18.40 -11.43 23.69
C TYR A 325 17.38 -11.34 22.56
N THR A 326 16.15 -11.78 22.80
CA THR A 326 15.13 -11.91 21.77
C THR A 326 14.01 -10.91 22.01
N ALA A 327 13.78 -10.03 21.04
CA ALA A 327 12.66 -9.11 21.04
C ALA A 327 11.45 -9.78 20.37
N LEU A 328 10.27 -9.63 20.96
CA LEU A 328 9.03 -10.33 20.60
C LEU A 328 7.86 -9.35 20.51
N THR A 329 7.03 -9.47 19.47
CA THR A 329 5.72 -8.81 19.38
C THR A 329 4.58 -9.84 19.55
N GLY A 330 3.33 -9.43 19.72
CA GLY A 330 2.18 -10.34 19.92
C GLY A 330 2.00 -10.77 21.38
N THR A 331 2.78 -10.19 22.30
CA THR A 331 2.82 -10.58 23.72
C THR A 331 1.80 -9.82 24.57
N GLY A 332 1.14 -8.79 24.00
CA GLY A 332 0.27 -7.88 24.74
C GLY A 332 1.03 -6.91 25.65
N SER A 333 2.34 -6.74 25.46
CA SER A 333 3.13 -5.76 26.21
C SER A 333 2.84 -4.35 25.68
N HIS A 334 3.12 -3.30 26.45
CA HIS A 334 2.86 -1.91 26.02
C HIS A 334 4.00 -0.98 26.42
N ILE A 335 4.89 -0.67 25.48
CA ILE A 335 6.08 0.13 25.72
C ILE A 335 5.98 1.43 24.91
N ARG A 336 6.26 2.58 25.54
CA ARG A 336 6.27 3.88 24.87
C ARG A 336 7.62 4.15 24.22
N ILE A 337 7.59 4.86 23.10
CA ILE A 337 8.79 5.38 22.44
C ILE A 337 9.02 6.82 22.91
N LEU A 338 10.18 7.08 23.49
CA LEU A 338 10.59 8.41 23.93
C LEU A 338 11.17 9.22 22.75
N THR A 339 11.13 10.55 22.84
CA THR A 339 11.78 11.41 21.84
C THR A 339 13.30 11.30 21.93
N SER A 340 13.80 11.32 23.16
CA SER A 340 15.21 11.18 23.55
C SER A 340 15.32 10.15 24.66
N PRO A 341 16.50 9.55 24.88
CA PRO A 341 16.67 8.63 25.99
C PRO A 341 16.40 9.28 27.34
N GLY A 342 16.01 8.47 28.31
CA GLY A 342 15.69 8.93 29.67
C GLY A 342 16.90 9.43 30.46
N GLU A 343 18.08 8.89 30.16
CA GLU A 343 19.37 9.30 30.74
C GLU A 343 20.27 9.83 29.61
N PRO A 344 20.70 11.11 29.64
CA PRO A 344 21.54 11.68 28.58
C PRO A 344 23.02 11.30 28.70
N ASP A 345 23.52 11.07 29.91
CA ASP A 345 24.94 10.79 30.21
C ASP A 345 25.18 9.30 30.47
N ARG A 346 24.81 8.45 29.51
CA ARG A 346 24.84 6.99 29.68
C ARG A 346 26.26 6.43 29.64
N ALA A 347 26.51 5.38 30.42
CA ALA A 347 27.74 4.60 30.32
C ALA A 347 27.94 4.09 28.88
N PRO A 348 29.19 3.87 28.44
CA PRO A 348 29.48 3.34 27.12
C PRO A 348 28.65 2.08 26.86
N TYR A 349 27.89 2.09 25.77
CA TYR A 349 27.07 0.96 25.35
C TYR A 349 27.74 0.23 24.21
N GLN A 350 27.48 -1.08 24.13
CA GLN A 350 27.83 -1.85 22.96
C GLN A 350 26.72 -1.73 21.91
N VAL A 351 27.10 -1.31 20.71
CA VAL A 351 26.22 -1.30 19.54
C VAL A 351 26.11 -2.73 19.02
N ALA A 352 24.88 -3.23 18.95
CA ALA A 352 24.57 -4.54 18.44
C ALA A 352 23.49 -4.44 17.34
N SER A 353 23.38 -5.51 16.56
CA SER A 353 22.43 -5.59 15.45
C SER A 353 21.51 -6.77 15.66
N PHE A 354 20.22 -6.56 15.40
CA PHE A 354 19.27 -7.65 15.36
C PHE A 354 19.56 -8.58 14.17
N SER A 355 19.25 -9.85 14.36
CA SER A 355 19.04 -10.81 13.29
C SER A 355 17.90 -10.33 12.38
N LYS A 356 17.79 -10.95 11.19
CA LYS A 356 16.57 -10.81 10.39
C LYS A 356 15.36 -11.20 11.25
N ALA A 357 14.30 -10.41 11.18
CA ALA A 357 13.07 -10.71 11.87
C ALA A 357 12.39 -11.93 11.25
N GLU A 358 11.78 -12.75 12.10
CA GLU A 358 11.00 -13.94 11.74
C GLU A 358 9.54 -13.69 12.13
N THR A 359 8.61 -14.08 11.26
CA THR A 359 7.17 -14.12 11.57
C THR A 359 6.80 -15.52 12.04
N ASN A 360 5.90 -15.61 13.02
CA ASN A 360 5.42 -16.88 13.51
C ASN A 360 4.64 -17.63 12.41
N PRO A 361 5.15 -18.76 11.88
CA PRO A 361 4.49 -19.47 10.79
C PRO A 361 3.09 -19.96 11.17
N ASP A 362 2.91 -20.36 12.43
CA ASP A 362 1.64 -20.87 12.96
C ASP A 362 0.53 -19.81 12.96
N LEU A 363 0.90 -18.53 12.98
CA LEU A 363 -0.04 -17.39 12.87
C LEU A 363 -0.34 -16.98 11.42
N THR A 364 0.36 -17.53 10.42
CA THR A 364 0.25 -17.07 9.01
C THR A 364 -0.70 -17.93 8.18
N GLU A 365 -0.74 -19.25 8.40
CA GLU A 365 -1.57 -20.19 7.62
C GLU A 365 -2.78 -20.76 8.39
N LEU A 366 -2.69 -20.87 9.73
CA LEU A 366 -3.78 -21.38 10.58
C LEU A 366 -4.60 -20.27 11.27
N ALA A 367 -4.03 -19.08 11.53
CA ALA A 367 -4.68 -18.14 12.44
C ALA A 367 -5.81 -17.27 11.87
N LEU A 368 -6.03 -17.17 10.56
CA LEU A 368 -7.23 -16.47 10.07
C LEU A 368 -8.46 -17.39 10.04
N THR A 369 -8.27 -18.65 9.66
CA THR A 369 -9.35 -19.62 9.48
C THR A 369 -9.74 -20.32 10.79
N ASP A 370 -8.79 -20.60 11.69
CA ASP A 370 -9.10 -21.19 13.00
C ASP A 370 -9.60 -20.15 14.03
N THR A 371 -9.03 -18.94 14.03
CA THR A 371 -9.45 -17.87 14.96
C THR A 371 -10.84 -17.34 14.63
N TYR A 372 -11.22 -17.31 13.35
CA TYR A 372 -12.46 -16.68 12.90
C TYR A 372 -13.34 -17.61 12.07
N ARG A 373 -14.08 -18.49 12.73
CA ARG A 373 -15.03 -19.41 12.09
C ARG A 373 -16.34 -18.73 11.68
N LEU A 374 -16.29 -17.85 10.68
CA LEU A 374 -17.47 -17.21 10.11
C LEU A 374 -18.14 -18.16 9.11
N LYS A 375 -19.32 -18.67 9.47
CA LYS A 375 -20.16 -19.45 8.56
C LYS A 375 -21.31 -18.58 8.06
N GLY A 376 -21.57 -18.62 6.76
CA GLY A 376 -22.77 -18.00 6.19
C GLY A 376 -24.01 -18.83 6.48
N GLY A 377 -25.17 -18.26 6.18
CA GLY A 377 -26.45 -18.95 6.27
C GLY A 377 -26.62 -20.04 5.21
N PRO A 378 -27.72 -20.79 5.27
CA PRO A 378 -28.06 -21.76 4.24
C PRO A 378 -28.19 -21.09 2.86
N PHE A 379 -27.88 -21.85 1.81
CA PHE A 379 -27.92 -21.42 0.42
C PHE A 379 -28.79 -22.35 -0.41
N THR A 380 -29.69 -21.77 -1.20
CA THR A 380 -30.45 -22.45 -2.25
C THR A 380 -30.17 -21.78 -3.58
N ASN A 381 -29.96 -22.57 -4.61
CA ASN A 381 -29.61 -22.05 -5.93
C ASN A 381 -30.84 -21.61 -6.78
N GLU A 382 -32.04 -21.58 -6.19
CA GLU A 382 -33.30 -21.18 -6.81
C GLU A 382 -33.29 -19.68 -7.18
N GLY A 383 -33.83 -19.34 -8.36
CA GLY A 383 -33.94 -17.95 -8.84
C GLY A 383 -32.67 -17.34 -9.43
N PHE A 384 -31.51 -17.99 -9.33
CA PHE A 384 -30.27 -17.58 -10.00
C PHE A 384 -30.26 -18.04 -11.46
N THR A 385 -29.74 -17.21 -12.38
CA THR A 385 -29.73 -17.51 -13.83
C THR A 385 -28.38 -18.02 -14.34
N TRP A 386 -27.31 -17.79 -13.58
CA TRP A 386 -25.98 -18.28 -13.92
C TRP A 386 -25.20 -18.69 -12.68
N ALA A 387 -24.19 -19.53 -12.91
CA ALA A 387 -23.23 -19.95 -11.90
C ALA A 387 -21.81 -19.99 -12.51
N ALA A 388 -20.79 -19.73 -11.70
CA ALA A 388 -19.39 -19.82 -12.09
C ALA A 388 -18.58 -20.55 -11.01
N SER A 389 -17.88 -21.62 -11.41
CA SER A 389 -17.09 -22.44 -10.49
C SER A 389 -15.74 -21.81 -10.19
N VAL A 390 -15.31 -21.92 -8.93
CA VAL A 390 -14.01 -21.46 -8.43
C VAL A 390 -13.38 -22.60 -7.65
N VAL A 391 -12.11 -22.90 -7.89
CA VAL A 391 -11.41 -23.97 -7.16
C VAL A 391 -10.45 -23.35 -6.16
N ILE A 392 -10.58 -23.76 -4.90
CA ILE A 392 -9.67 -23.37 -3.82
C ILE A 392 -8.77 -24.56 -3.49
N ASN A 393 -7.45 -24.35 -3.57
CA ASN A 393 -6.46 -25.40 -3.34
C ASN A 393 -6.02 -25.53 -1.89
N THR A 394 -6.05 -24.43 -1.13
CA THR A 394 -5.63 -24.35 0.27
C THR A 394 -6.58 -23.45 1.05
N PRO A 395 -6.72 -23.60 2.37
CA PRO A 395 -7.36 -22.57 3.19
C PRO A 395 -6.62 -21.24 3.06
N GLY A 396 -7.34 -20.12 3.22
CA GLY A 396 -6.71 -18.79 3.16
C GLY A 396 -7.66 -17.64 2.85
N TYR A 397 -7.06 -16.47 2.62
CA TYR A 397 -7.75 -15.24 2.28
C TYR A 397 -7.66 -14.97 0.77
N TYR A 398 -8.82 -14.90 0.10
CA TYR A 398 -8.92 -14.88 -1.35
C TYR A 398 -9.61 -13.63 -1.88
N ARG A 399 -9.19 -13.22 -3.08
CA ARG A 399 -9.86 -12.23 -3.92
C ARG A 399 -10.33 -12.89 -5.21
N LEU A 400 -11.60 -12.69 -5.53
CA LEU A 400 -12.23 -13.21 -6.74
C LEU A 400 -12.84 -12.05 -7.54
N PRO A 401 -12.18 -11.62 -8.63
CA PRO A 401 -12.81 -10.80 -9.66
C PRO A 401 -13.95 -11.58 -10.33
N PHE A 402 -15.03 -10.89 -10.66
CA PHE A 402 -16.13 -11.50 -11.40
C PHE A 402 -15.70 -11.80 -12.84
N PRO A 403 -16.15 -12.93 -13.43
CA PRO A 403 -15.94 -13.18 -14.85
C PRO A 403 -16.62 -12.07 -15.68
N MET A 404 -16.15 -11.86 -16.91
CA MET A 404 -16.58 -10.72 -17.76
C MET A 404 -18.10 -10.69 -17.93
N GLU A 405 -18.71 -11.84 -18.21
CA GLU A 405 -20.15 -11.95 -18.45
C GLU A 405 -20.97 -11.58 -17.21
N ALA A 406 -20.48 -11.96 -16.02
CA ALA A 406 -21.09 -11.58 -14.74
C ALA A 406 -20.88 -10.08 -14.43
N SER A 407 -19.71 -9.55 -14.77
CA SER A 407 -19.36 -8.13 -14.58
C SER A 407 -20.21 -7.20 -15.45
N LEU A 408 -20.57 -7.66 -16.64
CA LEU A 408 -21.40 -6.94 -17.62
C LEU A 408 -22.91 -7.19 -17.42
N ALA A 409 -23.31 -8.01 -16.44
CA ALA A 409 -24.72 -8.28 -16.15
C ALA A 409 -25.42 -7.07 -15.46
N PRO A 410 -26.73 -6.86 -15.70
CA PRO A 410 -27.46 -5.72 -15.15
C PRO A 410 -27.62 -5.74 -13.63
N ASN A 411 -27.87 -6.91 -13.00
CA ASN A 411 -27.93 -7.02 -11.54
C ASN A 411 -26.66 -7.64 -10.94
N ARG A 412 -25.86 -6.80 -10.28
CA ARG A 412 -24.61 -7.19 -9.60
C ARG A 412 -24.76 -7.29 -8.08
N ALA A 413 -25.86 -6.81 -7.50
CA ALA A 413 -26.07 -6.82 -6.05
C ALA A 413 -26.50 -8.20 -5.54
N GLY A 414 -27.32 -8.94 -6.30
CA GLY A 414 -27.89 -10.22 -5.90
C GLY A 414 -26.93 -11.42 -5.95
N ILE A 415 -25.62 -11.22 -5.82
CA ILE A 415 -24.62 -12.29 -5.97
C ILE A 415 -24.45 -13.07 -4.66
N ARG A 416 -24.20 -14.38 -4.77
CA ARG A 416 -23.89 -15.27 -3.64
C ARG A 416 -22.69 -16.14 -3.97
N LEU A 417 -21.79 -16.32 -3.02
CA LEU A 417 -20.73 -17.33 -3.08
C LEU A 417 -21.17 -18.48 -2.17
N ALA A 418 -21.11 -19.71 -2.66
CA ALA A 418 -21.57 -20.88 -1.91
C ALA A 418 -20.58 -22.04 -1.98
N LYS A 419 -20.52 -22.82 -0.90
CA LYS A 419 -19.93 -24.15 -0.84
C LYS A 419 -21.05 -25.15 -0.55
N GLY A 420 -21.53 -25.85 -1.58
CA GLY A 420 -22.72 -26.69 -1.45
C GLY A 420 -23.95 -25.87 -1.03
N GLU A 421 -24.58 -26.24 0.08
CA GLU A 421 -25.78 -25.59 0.63
C GLU A 421 -25.47 -24.49 1.66
N THR A 422 -24.22 -24.03 1.76
CA THR A 422 -23.82 -23.00 2.73
C THR A 422 -23.23 -21.79 1.99
N GLN A 423 -23.67 -20.60 2.38
CA GLN A 423 -23.08 -19.35 1.88
C GLN A 423 -21.68 -19.15 2.47
N VAL A 424 -20.77 -18.62 1.66
CA VAL A 424 -19.45 -18.18 2.09
C VAL A 424 -19.51 -16.66 2.29
N PRO A 425 -19.32 -16.16 3.52
CA PRO A 425 -19.28 -14.72 3.77
C PRO A 425 -18.19 -14.03 2.95
N PHE A 426 -18.53 -12.90 2.35
CA PHE A 426 -17.60 -12.07 1.58
C PHE A 426 -17.94 -10.60 1.74
N PHE A 427 -16.96 -9.73 1.50
CA PHE A 427 -17.23 -8.31 1.30
C PHE A 427 -16.92 -7.91 -0.14
N MET A 428 -17.61 -6.87 -0.62
CA MET A 428 -17.30 -6.30 -1.93
C MET A 428 -15.97 -5.58 -1.83
N ASP A 429 -15.03 -6.02 -2.65
CA ASP A 429 -13.79 -5.29 -2.88
C ASP A 429 -14.04 -4.24 -3.98
N ARG A 430 -13.01 -3.47 -4.30
CA ARG A 430 -13.12 -2.42 -5.30
C ARG A 430 -13.37 -3.02 -6.68
N THR A 431 -14.01 -2.20 -7.49
CA THR A 431 -14.30 -2.50 -8.87
C THR A 431 -13.12 -2.07 -9.71
N GLU A 432 -12.63 -2.94 -10.59
CA GLU A 432 -11.47 -2.67 -11.45
C GLU A 432 -11.91 -2.40 -12.88
N ASN A 433 -11.14 -1.59 -13.60
CA ASN A 433 -11.25 -1.47 -15.05
C ASN A 433 -10.42 -2.59 -15.69
N VAL A 434 -11.09 -3.48 -16.43
CA VAL A 434 -10.44 -4.60 -17.09
C VAL A 434 -10.51 -4.40 -18.60
N PRO A 435 -9.35 -4.29 -19.30
CA PRO A 435 -9.34 -4.28 -20.76
C PRO A 435 -9.65 -5.68 -21.29
N THR A 436 -10.40 -5.73 -22.38
CA THR A 436 -10.54 -6.92 -23.23
C THR A 436 -10.14 -6.55 -24.65
N PRO A 437 -9.24 -7.32 -25.29
CA PRO A 437 -8.81 -7.03 -26.65
C PRO A 437 -9.97 -7.15 -27.63
N LEU A 438 -9.94 -6.29 -28.64
CA LEU A 438 -10.83 -6.33 -29.79
C LEU A 438 -10.00 -6.67 -31.04
N LEU A 439 -10.64 -7.37 -31.98
CA LEU A 439 -10.00 -7.69 -33.25
C LEU A 439 -9.83 -6.40 -34.09
N LEU A 440 -8.63 -6.16 -34.58
CA LEU A 440 -8.35 -5.11 -35.56
C LEU A 440 -8.56 -5.66 -36.97
N ASP A 441 -9.57 -5.13 -37.66
CA ASP A 441 -9.83 -5.43 -39.07
C ASP A 441 -10.01 -4.09 -39.83
N PRO A 442 -8.92 -3.47 -40.33
CA PRO A 442 -8.98 -2.20 -41.03
C PRO A 442 -9.53 -2.36 -42.45
N ASP A 443 -10.57 -1.60 -42.78
CA ASP A 443 -11.04 -1.42 -44.16
C ASP A 443 -10.53 -0.07 -44.69
N TYR A 444 -9.56 -0.10 -45.60
CA TYR A 444 -8.90 1.09 -46.14
C TYR A 444 -9.40 1.43 -47.55
N GLU A 445 -10.11 2.54 -47.68
CA GLU A 445 -10.62 3.12 -48.92
C GLU A 445 -9.56 4.07 -49.52
N LYS A 446 -8.80 3.56 -50.51
CA LYS A 446 -7.69 4.29 -51.16
C LYS A 446 -8.11 5.57 -51.88
N ASP A 447 -9.29 5.58 -52.48
CA ASP A 447 -9.84 6.70 -53.25
C ASP A 447 -10.20 7.90 -52.37
N GLN A 448 -10.58 7.64 -51.11
CA GLN A 448 -10.94 8.67 -50.14
C GLN A 448 -9.87 8.90 -49.07
N ASN A 449 -8.79 8.12 -49.06
CA ASN A 449 -7.79 8.07 -48.01
C ASN A 449 -8.40 7.96 -46.60
N LYS A 450 -9.33 7.00 -46.44
CA LYS A 450 -10.06 6.76 -45.18
C LYS A 450 -9.88 5.33 -44.73
N THR A 451 -9.72 5.14 -43.42
CA THR A 451 -9.76 3.80 -42.81
C THR A 451 -10.96 3.69 -41.89
N THR A 452 -11.69 2.59 -42.04
CA THR A 452 -12.79 2.17 -41.18
C THR A 452 -12.36 0.98 -40.32
N TRP A 453 -12.81 0.93 -39.07
CA TRP A 453 -12.79 -0.27 -38.23
C TRP A 453 -14.18 -0.54 -37.69
N GLU A 454 -14.61 -1.80 -37.72
CA GLU A 454 -15.86 -2.24 -37.08
C GLU A 454 -15.55 -3.10 -35.86
N PHE A 455 -15.96 -2.64 -34.69
CA PHE A 455 -15.78 -3.35 -33.43
C PHE A 455 -17.11 -3.91 -32.92
N THR A 456 -17.10 -5.16 -32.49
CA THR A 456 -18.22 -5.79 -31.78
C THR A 456 -17.81 -6.10 -30.34
N LEU A 457 -18.48 -5.44 -29.39
CA LEU A 457 -18.36 -5.72 -27.96
C LEU A 457 -18.99 -7.10 -27.64
N PRO A 458 -18.39 -7.89 -26.73
CA PRO A 458 -18.86 -9.23 -26.38
C PRO A 458 -20.35 -9.33 -26.03
N GLN A 459 -20.89 -8.32 -25.34
CA GLN A 459 -22.32 -8.21 -25.05
C GLN A 459 -22.73 -6.74 -24.86
N PRO A 460 -24.00 -6.40 -25.12
CA PRO A 460 -24.56 -5.10 -24.72
C PRO A 460 -24.56 -4.97 -23.19
N SER A 461 -24.10 -3.82 -22.69
CA SER A 461 -24.03 -3.58 -21.25
C SER A 461 -23.80 -2.09 -20.94
N PRO A 462 -24.42 -1.54 -19.88
CA PRO A 462 -24.09 -0.19 -19.39
C PRO A 462 -22.74 -0.13 -18.66
N TRP A 463 -22.06 -1.26 -18.48
CA TRP A 463 -20.82 -1.36 -17.68
C TRP A 463 -19.54 -1.31 -18.51
N TRP A 464 -19.66 -1.01 -19.81
CA TRP A 464 -18.54 -0.60 -20.64
C TRP A 464 -18.10 0.83 -20.27
N VAL A 465 -16.79 1.00 -20.10
CA VAL A 465 -16.17 2.24 -19.61
C VAL A 465 -15.59 3.03 -20.78
N SER A 466 -14.73 2.41 -21.60
CA SER A 466 -14.09 3.08 -22.73
C SER A 466 -13.70 2.10 -23.84
N LEU A 467 -13.55 2.63 -25.05
CA LEU A 467 -12.83 2.03 -26.15
C LEU A 467 -11.46 2.72 -26.23
N ASN A 468 -10.39 1.94 -26.13
CA ASN A 468 -9.02 2.41 -26.18
C ASN A 468 -8.42 2.00 -27.53
N LEU A 469 -7.86 2.96 -28.27
CA LEU A 469 -7.18 2.72 -29.54
C LEU A 469 -5.72 3.16 -29.41
N SER A 470 -4.77 2.30 -29.76
CA SER A 470 -3.34 2.62 -29.70
C SER A 470 -2.75 2.76 -31.10
N ALA A 471 -1.82 3.70 -31.27
CA ALA A 471 -1.09 3.92 -32.52
C ALA A 471 0.29 4.55 -32.24
N HIS A 472 1.19 4.48 -33.21
CA HIS A 472 2.54 5.04 -33.13
C HIS A 472 2.72 6.25 -34.07
N GLY A 473 3.62 7.16 -33.71
CA GLY A 473 4.14 8.21 -34.60
C GLY A 473 3.55 9.60 -34.35
N ILE A 474 4.05 10.59 -35.09
CA ILE A 474 3.63 11.99 -34.98
C ILE A 474 2.44 12.24 -35.91
N PHE A 475 1.28 12.58 -35.34
CA PHE A 475 0.07 12.81 -36.13
C PHE A 475 -0.95 13.71 -35.44
N ARG A 476 -1.90 14.20 -36.24
CA ARG A 476 -3.18 14.75 -35.80
C ARG A 476 -4.26 14.18 -36.69
N ARG A 477 -5.26 13.52 -36.11
CA ARG A 477 -6.38 12.88 -36.82
C ARG A 477 -7.70 13.22 -36.15
N THR A 478 -8.76 13.29 -36.95
CA THR A 478 -10.13 13.35 -36.46
C THR A 478 -10.70 11.94 -36.52
N VAL A 479 -11.15 11.44 -35.38
CA VAL A 479 -11.74 10.11 -35.23
C VAL A 479 -13.25 10.27 -35.09
N ALA A 480 -14.00 9.82 -36.08
CA ALA A 480 -15.45 9.77 -36.04
C ALA A 480 -15.89 8.39 -35.53
N ILE A 481 -16.74 8.38 -34.50
CA ILE A 481 -17.32 7.19 -33.89
C ILE A 481 -18.79 7.14 -34.31
N GLN A 482 -19.18 6.06 -34.97
CA GLN A 482 -20.51 5.83 -35.50
C GLN A 482 -21.16 4.64 -34.80
N LEU A 483 -22.46 4.74 -34.53
CA LEU A 483 -23.29 3.64 -34.06
C LEU A 483 -24.22 3.17 -35.17
N PRO A 484 -24.47 1.87 -35.32
CA PRO A 484 -25.38 1.37 -36.33
C PRO A 484 -26.82 1.80 -36.01
N LYS A 485 -27.56 2.19 -37.05
CA LYS A 485 -28.97 2.57 -36.96
C LYS A 485 -29.84 1.48 -37.60
N PRO A 486 -30.90 1.00 -36.93
CA PRO A 486 -31.79 0.01 -37.52
C PRO A 486 -32.38 0.52 -38.85
N GLY A 487 -32.18 -0.23 -39.94
CA GLY A 487 -32.82 0.03 -41.24
C GLY A 487 -32.12 1.04 -42.17
N GLN A 488 -30.91 1.51 -41.87
CA GLN A 488 -30.10 2.35 -42.78
C GLN A 488 -28.74 1.70 -43.08
N MET A 489 -28.26 1.84 -44.32
CA MET A 489 -26.85 1.59 -44.64
C MET A 489 -26.03 2.80 -44.20
N GLY A 490 -25.08 2.57 -43.29
CA GLY A 490 -24.26 3.60 -42.66
C GLY A 490 -24.66 3.86 -41.20
N GLY A 491 -23.65 4.13 -40.35
CA GLY A 491 -23.87 4.47 -38.96
C GLY A 491 -24.12 5.97 -38.75
N GLU A 492 -24.81 6.34 -37.68
CA GLU A 492 -24.95 7.72 -37.26
C GLU A 492 -23.72 8.12 -36.42
N THR A 493 -23.11 9.27 -36.73
CA THR A 493 -21.99 9.79 -35.94
C THR A 493 -22.46 10.08 -34.52
N TRP A 494 -22.00 9.27 -33.59
CA TRP A 494 -22.27 9.39 -32.16
C TRP A 494 -21.33 10.38 -31.49
N LYS A 495 -20.05 10.37 -31.87
CA LYS A 495 -19.02 11.24 -31.29
C LYS A 495 -17.90 11.50 -32.29
N THR A 496 -17.26 12.65 -32.18
CA THR A 496 -16.03 12.98 -32.91
C THR A 496 -14.97 13.43 -31.93
N VAL A 497 -13.76 12.90 -32.05
CA VAL A 497 -12.63 13.22 -31.16
C VAL A 497 -11.39 13.55 -32.01
N THR A 498 -10.64 14.57 -31.61
CA THR A 498 -9.33 14.85 -32.20
C THR A 498 -8.26 14.07 -31.43
N TRP A 499 -7.52 13.22 -32.13
CA TRP A 499 -6.36 12.51 -31.59
C TRP A 499 -5.08 13.16 -32.10
N ARG A 500 -4.21 13.56 -31.18
CA ARG A 500 -2.94 14.23 -31.49
C ARG A 500 -1.80 13.56 -30.74
N ASN A 501 -0.74 13.26 -31.46
CA ASN A 501 0.55 12.85 -30.92
C ASN A 501 1.65 13.75 -31.49
N THR A 502 2.49 14.32 -30.62
CA THR A 502 3.60 15.19 -31.02
C THR A 502 4.96 14.53 -30.85
N LEU A 503 4.99 13.32 -30.30
CA LEU A 503 6.19 12.53 -30.09
C LEU A 503 6.17 11.34 -31.06
N ASP A 504 7.33 10.93 -31.53
CA ASP A 504 7.46 9.70 -32.33
C ASP A 504 7.48 8.48 -31.40
N SER A 505 6.36 8.26 -30.72
CA SER A 505 6.16 7.19 -29.74
C SER A 505 4.73 6.63 -29.82
N GLU A 506 4.46 5.55 -29.10
CA GLU A 506 3.09 5.05 -28.95
C GLU A 506 2.22 6.04 -28.16
N THR A 507 0.96 6.14 -28.54
CA THR A 507 -0.08 6.90 -27.85
C THR A 507 -1.38 6.10 -27.84
N THR A 508 -2.27 6.37 -26.89
CA THR A 508 -3.59 5.74 -26.79
C THR A 508 -4.68 6.81 -26.76
N LEU A 509 -5.65 6.69 -27.66
CA LEU A 509 -6.90 7.44 -27.60
C LEU A 509 -7.92 6.69 -26.76
N ARG A 510 -8.32 7.29 -25.64
CA ARG A 510 -9.42 6.79 -24.80
C ARG A 510 -10.74 7.44 -25.20
N ILE A 511 -11.70 6.61 -25.62
CA ILE A 511 -13.05 7.03 -26.02
C ILE A 511 -14.04 6.56 -24.94
N PRO A 512 -14.56 7.44 -24.07
CA PRO A 512 -15.56 7.05 -23.08
C PRO A 512 -16.81 6.45 -23.73
N LEU A 513 -17.23 5.28 -23.24
CA LEU A 513 -18.46 4.58 -23.64
C LEU A 513 -19.65 4.92 -22.73
N THR A 514 -19.50 5.91 -21.85
CA THR A 514 -20.59 6.46 -21.05
C THR A 514 -21.74 6.90 -21.96
N ARG A 515 -22.96 6.43 -21.66
CA ARG A 515 -24.17 6.66 -22.46
C ARG A 515 -24.20 5.97 -23.84
N LEU A 516 -23.39 4.93 -24.04
CA LEU A 516 -23.66 3.97 -25.10
C LEU A 516 -25.08 3.39 -24.87
N PRO A 517 -25.97 3.38 -25.88
CA PRO A 517 -27.31 2.81 -25.71
C PRO A 517 -27.23 1.32 -25.28
N GLU A 518 -28.11 0.89 -24.38
CA GLU A 518 -27.99 -0.41 -23.71
C GLU A 518 -28.12 -1.62 -24.65
N ASP A 519 -28.73 -1.43 -25.82
CA ASP A 519 -28.91 -2.44 -26.87
C ASP A 519 -27.74 -2.47 -27.88
N GLN A 520 -26.80 -1.54 -27.78
CA GLN A 520 -25.69 -1.40 -28.72
C GLN A 520 -24.45 -2.15 -28.26
N ASN A 521 -23.94 -3.00 -29.13
CA ASN A 521 -22.64 -3.65 -28.97
C ASN A 521 -21.74 -3.50 -30.20
N LYS A 522 -22.15 -2.74 -31.21
CA LYS A 522 -21.38 -2.51 -32.42
C LYS A 522 -20.97 -1.04 -32.51
N ILE A 523 -19.70 -0.81 -32.79
CA ILE A 523 -19.11 0.53 -32.87
C ILE A 523 -18.27 0.58 -34.13
N ARG A 524 -18.51 1.58 -34.99
CA ARG A 524 -17.72 1.84 -36.18
C ARG A 524 -16.82 3.05 -35.95
N ILE A 525 -15.54 2.92 -36.26
CA ILE A 525 -14.55 4.00 -36.19
C ILE A 525 -14.16 4.38 -37.61
N LEU A 526 -14.14 5.68 -37.90
CA LEU A 526 -13.73 6.23 -39.19
C LEU A 526 -12.65 7.29 -38.96
N ILE A 527 -11.53 7.16 -39.67
CA ILE A 527 -10.46 8.16 -39.70
C ILE A 527 -10.21 8.58 -41.14
N ASP A 528 -10.28 9.88 -41.38
CA ASP A 528 -9.83 10.52 -42.61
C ASP A 528 -8.37 10.97 -42.44
N HIS A 529 -7.49 10.50 -43.33
CA HIS A 529 -6.06 10.77 -43.25
C HIS A 529 -5.68 12.07 -43.96
N ASN A 530 -6.62 12.75 -44.63
CA ASN A 530 -6.39 13.89 -45.52
C ASN A 530 -5.26 13.57 -46.52
N ASP A 531 -4.22 14.41 -46.59
CA ASP A 531 -3.06 14.18 -47.45
C ASP A 531 -1.92 13.40 -46.76
N ASN A 532 -2.16 12.80 -45.59
CA ASN A 532 -1.13 12.08 -44.83
C ASN A 532 -1.19 10.57 -45.06
N GLU A 533 -0.14 9.87 -44.65
CA GLU A 533 -0.10 8.41 -44.62
C GLU A 533 -1.19 7.84 -43.68
N PRO A 534 -1.83 6.70 -44.04
CA PRO A 534 -2.81 6.04 -43.21
C PRO A 534 -2.30 5.70 -41.81
N LEU A 535 -3.04 6.14 -40.79
CA LEU A 535 -2.73 5.79 -39.41
C LEU A 535 -2.98 4.29 -39.17
N THR A 536 -1.94 3.57 -38.73
CA THR A 536 -2.04 2.15 -38.36
C THR A 536 -2.30 2.02 -36.85
N LEU A 537 -3.40 1.35 -36.48
CA LEU A 537 -3.66 1.02 -35.08
C LEU A 537 -2.82 -0.19 -34.66
N THR A 538 -2.15 -0.10 -33.51
CA THR A 538 -1.35 -1.18 -32.92
C THR A 538 -2.19 -2.07 -32.00
N ALA A 539 -3.20 -1.50 -31.34
CA ALA A 539 -4.14 -2.23 -30.49
C ALA A 539 -5.52 -1.55 -30.44
N ALA A 540 -6.56 -2.35 -30.19
CA ALA A 540 -7.88 -1.88 -29.80
C ALA A 540 -8.40 -2.71 -28.62
N GLU A 541 -8.91 -2.04 -27.59
CA GLU A 541 -9.40 -2.70 -26.38
C GLU A 541 -10.70 -2.04 -25.91
N ALA A 542 -11.67 -2.85 -25.49
CA ALA A 542 -12.81 -2.36 -24.72
C ALA A 542 -12.53 -2.55 -23.23
N VAL A 543 -12.80 -1.52 -22.44
CA VAL A 543 -12.61 -1.54 -20.99
C VAL A 543 -13.96 -1.68 -20.32
N TYR A 544 -14.11 -2.66 -19.42
CA TYR A 544 -15.31 -2.83 -18.62
C TYR A 544 -15.01 -2.76 -17.12
N THR A 545 -16.06 -2.50 -16.35
CA THR A 545 -16.04 -2.43 -14.90
C THR A 545 -16.26 -3.81 -14.29
N ALA A 546 -15.23 -4.41 -13.69
CA ALA A 546 -15.23 -5.75 -13.07
C ALA A 546 -15.25 -5.67 -11.53
N PRO A 547 -16.37 -5.95 -10.86
CA PRO A 547 -16.40 -6.02 -9.41
C PRO A 547 -15.63 -7.25 -8.91
N SER A 548 -15.20 -7.20 -7.66
CA SER A 548 -14.53 -8.31 -7.02
C SER A 548 -15.03 -8.51 -5.60
N ILE A 549 -14.88 -9.73 -5.10
CA ILE A 549 -15.21 -10.07 -3.72
C ILE A 549 -13.98 -10.62 -3.00
N CYS A 550 -13.93 -10.37 -1.71
CA CYS A 550 -12.91 -10.90 -0.81
C CYS A 550 -13.54 -11.80 0.23
N PHE A 551 -13.00 -13.00 0.44
CA PHE A 551 -13.56 -14.01 1.33
C PHE A 551 -12.47 -14.89 1.96
N LEU A 552 -12.81 -15.51 3.10
CA LEU A 552 -12.00 -16.55 3.71
C LEU A 552 -12.50 -17.92 3.25
N ALA A 553 -11.58 -18.75 2.78
CA ALA A 553 -11.85 -20.16 2.53
C ALA A 553 -11.23 -20.99 3.65
N TYR A 554 -12.06 -21.69 4.41
CA TYR A 554 -11.63 -22.51 5.55
C TYR A 554 -11.08 -23.87 5.14
N GLU A 555 -11.45 -24.31 3.95
CA GLU A 555 -11.17 -25.65 3.46
C GLU A 555 -10.97 -25.58 1.94
N PRO A 556 -10.08 -26.41 1.38
CA PRO A 556 -9.97 -26.56 -0.05
C PRO A 556 -11.25 -27.16 -0.65
N GLY A 557 -11.40 -27.02 -1.97
CA GLY A 557 -12.50 -27.57 -2.75
C GLY A 557 -13.21 -26.54 -3.62
N PRO A 558 -14.27 -26.98 -4.32
CA PRO A 558 -15.02 -26.13 -5.22
C PRO A 558 -15.95 -25.18 -4.46
N LEU A 559 -15.94 -23.92 -4.90
CA LEU A 559 -16.92 -22.91 -4.58
C LEU A 559 -17.68 -22.55 -5.85
N THR A 560 -18.88 -21.98 -5.68
CA THR A 560 -19.69 -21.52 -6.82
C THR A 560 -20.20 -20.12 -6.57
N LEU A 561 -19.89 -19.23 -7.51
CA LEU A 561 -20.43 -17.88 -7.57
C LEU A 561 -21.75 -17.92 -8.34
N HIS A 562 -22.81 -17.41 -7.74
CA HIS A 562 -24.16 -17.39 -8.31
C HIS A 562 -24.63 -15.96 -8.49
N GLY A 563 -25.31 -15.67 -9.60
CA GLY A 563 -25.91 -14.37 -9.83
C GLY A 563 -27.08 -14.36 -10.81
N GLY A 564 -27.51 -13.15 -11.14
CA GLY A 564 -28.61 -12.91 -12.07
C GLY A 564 -30.02 -13.08 -11.50
N ASN A 565 -30.18 -13.13 -10.17
CA ASN A 565 -31.48 -13.00 -9.52
C ASN A 565 -31.78 -11.52 -9.26
N PRO A 566 -32.67 -10.84 -10.02
CA PRO A 566 -32.93 -9.40 -9.91
C PRO A 566 -33.61 -8.99 -8.60
N THR A 567 -34.21 -9.94 -7.87
CA THR A 567 -35.03 -9.64 -6.68
C THR A 567 -34.22 -9.62 -5.38
N LEU A 568 -32.98 -10.13 -5.39
CA LEU A 568 -32.17 -10.25 -4.19
C LEU A 568 -31.31 -9.00 -3.94
N PRO A 569 -31.27 -8.48 -2.71
CA PRO A 569 -30.32 -7.45 -2.31
C PRO A 569 -28.90 -8.03 -2.11
N ALA A 570 -27.95 -7.12 -1.93
CA ALA A 570 -26.60 -7.44 -1.48
C ALA A 570 -26.64 -8.23 -0.16
N PRO A 571 -25.79 -9.25 0.01
CA PRO A 571 -25.74 -10.00 1.26
C PRO A 571 -25.13 -9.14 2.37
N ALA A 572 -25.60 -9.35 3.61
CA ALA A 572 -25.06 -8.71 4.80
C ALA A 572 -24.43 -9.79 5.69
N TYR A 573 -23.15 -9.62 6.01
CA TYR A 573 -22.39 -10.54 6.87
C TYR A 573 -21.65 -9.76 7.97
N ASP A 574 -21.45 -10.38 9.12
CA ASP A 574 -20.74 -9.80 10.28
C ASP A 574 -19.21 -9.88 10.14
N LEU A 575 -18.70 -9.40 9.00
CA LEU A 575 -17.27 -9.37 8.68
C LEU A 575 -16.52 -8.23 9.39
N SER A 576 -17.22 -7.42 10.18
CA SER A 576 -16.63 -6.33 10.98
C SER A 576 -15.62 -6.85 12.01
N LEU A 577 -15.81 -8.08 12.51
CA LEU A 577 -14.97 -8.69 13.56
C LEU A 577 -13.58 -9.11 13.07
N VAL A 578 -13.42 -9.37 11.77
CA VAL A 578 -12.15 -9.80 11.13
C VAL A 578 -11.47 -8.70 10.32
N ARG A 579 -12.10 -7.52 10.26
CA ARG A 579 -11.79 -6.43 9.35
C ARG A 579 -10.33 -6.00 9.41
N THR A 580 -9.79 -5.75 10.60
CA THR A 580 -8.42 -5.25 10.77
C THR A 580 -7.40 -6.26 10.27
N LYS A 581 -7.55 -7.54 10.66
CA LYS A 581 -6.59 -8.58 10.28
C LYS A 581 -6.63 -8.89 8.78
N LEU A 582 -7.80 -8.85 8.15
CA LEU A 582 -7.92 -9.02 6.69
C LEU A 582 -7.31 -7.85 5.90
N MET A 583 -7.21 -6.65 6.47
CA MET A 583 -6.52 -5.52 5.82
C MET A 583 -4.99 -5.59 5.98
N GLU A 584 -4.50 -6.41 6.91
CA GLU A 584 -3.07 -6.65 7.15
C GLU A 584 -2.51 -7.80 6.31
N THR A 585 -3.26 -8.29 5.32
CA THR A 585 -2.84 -9.40 4.46
C THR A 585 -3.27 -9.12 3.03
N LEU A 586 -2.38 -9.39 2.07
CA LEU A 586 -2.74 -9.34 0.66
C LEU A 586 -3.54 -10.60 0.30
N PRO A 587 -4.73 -10.48 -0.30
CA PRO A 587 -5.50 -11.66 -0.69
C PRO A 587 -4.81 -12.38 -1.85
N THR A 588 -4.88 -13.71 -1.84
CA THR A 588 -4.51 -14.54 -2.98
C THR A 588 -5.57 -14.38 -4.08
N GLN A 589 -5.14 -14.07 -5.29
CA GLN A 589 -6.05 -13.92 -6.42
C GLN A 589 -6.46 -15.28 -6.98
N VAL A 590 -7.76 -15.50 -7.10
CA VAL A 590 -8.36 -16.67 -7.77
C VAL A 590 -9.24 -16.22 -8.93
N ARG A 591 -9.48 -17.13 -9.87
CA ARG A 591 -10.32 -16.87 -11.04
C ARG A 591 -11.49 -17.85 -11.06
N ALA A 592 -12.66 -17.33 -11.40
CA ALA A 592 -13.79 -18.17 -11.75
C ALA A 592 -13.62 -18.70 -13.17
N GLN A 593 -14.19 -19.88 -13.42
CA GLN A 593 -14.44 -20.34 -14.78
C GLN A 593 -15.52 -19.46 -15.45
N PRO A 594 -15.61 -19.47 -16.79
CA PRO A 594 -16.68 -18.79 -17.51
C PRO A 594 -18.06 -19.17 -16.96
N ILE A 595 -19.01 -18.23 -17.01
CA ILE A 595 -20.35 -18.48 -16.49
C ILE A 595 -21.00 -19.65 -17.23
N SER A 596 -21.66 -20.52 -16.50
CA SER A 596 -22.58 -21.50 -17.04
C SER A 596 -23.99 -20.97 -16.87
N ALA A 597 -24.67 -20.72 -17.99
CA ALA A 597 -26.09 -20.39 -17.98
C ALA A 597 -26.87 -21.57 -17.41
N LYS A 598 -27.80 -21.33 -16.49
CA LYS A 598 -28.76 -22.35 -16.12
C LYS A 598 -29.79 -22.43 -17.23
N GLU A 599 -29.92 -23.59 -17.85
CA GLU A 599 -31.04 -23.86 -18.75
C GLU A 599 -32.33 -23.53 -17.99
N LYS A 600 -33.09 -22.56 -18.50
CA LYS A 600 -34.50 -22.43 -18.12
C LYS A 600 -35.17 -23.69 -18.63
N GLY A 601 -35.27 -24.71 -17.79
CA GLY A 601 -36.11 -25.86 -18.08
C GLY A 601 -37.47 -25.34 -18.52
N ILE A 602 -37.83 -25.59 -19.78
CA ILE A 602 -39.04 -25.08 -20.44
C ILE A 602 -40.32 -25.55 -19.71
N TRP A 603 -40.17 -26.51 -18.80
CA TRP A 603 -41.20 -26.94 -17.85
C TRP A 603 -40.76 -26.62 -16.43
N SER A 604 -41.25 -25.53 -15.87
CA SER A 604 -41.07 -25.26 -14.44
C SER A 604 -41.72 -26.38 -13.63
N GLY A 605 -40.94 -27.07 -12.80
CA GLY A 605 -41.40 -28.11 -11.86
C GLY A 605 -42.43 -27.66 -10.82
N SER A 606 -42.97 -26.45 -10.95
CA SER A 606 -44.13 -25.94 -10.20
C SER A 606 -45.34 -26.86 -10.36
N TRP A 607 -45.57 -27.41 -11.56
CA TRP A 607 -46.74 -28.24 -11.82
C TRP A 607 -46.58 -29.62 -11.18
N ILE A 608 -45.34 -30.15 -11.14
CA ILE A 608 -45.00 -31.42 -10.48
C ILE A 608 -45.09 -31.27 -8.94
N LYS A 609 -44.62 -30.14 -8.38
CA LYS A 609 -44.82 -29.82 -6.96
C LYS A 609 -46.30 -29.72 -6.60
N HIS A 610 -47.14 -29.11 -7.45
CA HIS A 610 -48.60 -29.10 -7.27
C HIS A 610 -49.26 -30.48 -7.49
N PHE A 611 -48.73 -31.31 -8.42
CA PHE A 611 -49.18 -32.67 -8.69
C PHE A 611 -48.95 -33.61 -7.49
N GLN A 612 -47.82 -33.44 -6.79
CA GLN A 612 -47.45 -34.21 -5.60
C GLN A 612 -48.07 -33.68 -4.30
N ALA A 613 -48.19 -32.35 -4.13
CA ALA A 613 -48.67 -31.76 -2.87
C ALA A 613 -50.19 -31.91 -2.66
N ASN A 614 -50.99 -31.94 -3.73
CA ASN A 614 -52.46 -31.89 -3.61
C ASN A 614 -53.17 -33.22 -3.94
N GLY A 615 -52.46 -34.33 -4.16
CA GLY A 615 -53.08 -35.65 -4.45
C GLY A 615 -53.87 -35.75 -5.77
N TRP A 616 -53.95 -34.67 -6.55
CA TRP A 616 -54.66 -34.63 -7.82
C TRP A 616 -53.94 -35.35 -8.96
N GLY A 617 -52.65 -35.65 -8.78
CA GLY A 617 -51.84 -36.30 -9.81
C GLY A 617 -52.33 -37.70 -10.19
N LEU A 618 -52.88 -38.44 -9.22
CA LEU A 618 -53.50 -39.74 -9.46
C LEU A 618 -54.73 -39.60 -10.37
N TYR A 619 -55.60 -38.63 -10.12
CA TYR A 619 -56.84 -38.43 -10.89
C TYR A 619 -56.58 -37.94 -12.32
N ALA A 620 -55.55 -37.11 -12.51
CA ALA A 620 -55.13 -36.68 -13.85
C ALA A 620 -54.55 -37.84 -14.68
N ALA A 621 -53.74 -38.72 -14.06
CA ALA A 621 -53.27 -39.94 -14.71
C ALA A 621 -54.43 -40.91 -15.01
N LEU A 622 -55.38 -41.07 -14.07
CA LEU A 622 -56.55 -41.92 -14.24
C LEU A 622 -57.47 -41.39 -15.37
N GLY A 623 -57.67 -40.07 -15.45
CA GLY A 623 -58.46 -39.43 -16.50
C GLY A 623 -57.84 -39.59 -17.89
N LEU A 624 -56.50 -39.52 -17.98
CA LEU A 624 -55.78 -39.75 -19.22
C LEU A 624 -55.90 -41.22 -19.66
N VAL A 625 -55.73 -42.16 -18.74
CA VAL A 625 -55.92 -43.60 -18.99
C VAL A 625 -57.36 -43.90 -19.42
N ALA A 626 -58.35 -43.28 -18.79
CA ALA A 626 -59.76 -43.42 -19.15
C ALA A 626 -60.05 -42.88 -20.57
N LEU A 627 -59.46 -41.74 -20.95
CA LEU A 627 -59.58 -41.18 -22.30
C LEU A 627 -58.93 -42.08 -23.36
N VAL A 628 -57.76 -42.66 -23.06
CA VAL A 628 -57.10 -43.62 -23.96
C VAL A 628 -57.94 -44.90 -24.11
N LEU A 629 -58.50 -45.42 -23.01
CA LEU A 629 -59.40 -46.56 -23.04
C LEU A 629 -60.68 -46.26 -23.83
N LEU A 630 -61.29 -45.08 -23.66
CA LEU A 630 -62.44 -44.64 -24.44
C LEU A 630 -62.13 -44.54 -25.93
N ALA A 631 -60.96 -44.01 -26.29
CA ALA A 631 -60.51 -43.95 -27.68
C ALA A 631 -60.28 -45.34 -28.29
N ILE A 632 -59.76 -46.29 -27.50
CA ILE A 632 -59.60 -47.69 -27.93
C ILE A 632 -60.97 -48.35 -28.08
N ILE A 633 -61.90 -48.16 -27.14
CA ILE A 633 -63.27 -48.70 -27.21
C ILE A 633 -64.02 -48.16 -28.43
N ALA A 634 -63.93 -46.85 -28.68
CA ALA A 634 -64.53 -46.22 -29.86
C ALA A 634 -63.94 -46.72 -31.18
N LYS A 635 -62.69 -47.20 -31.17
CA LYS A 635 -62.01 -47.76 -32.34
C LYS A 635 -62.26 -49.26 -32.54
N VAL A 636 -62.71 -49.97 -31.50
CA VAL A 636 -62.94 -51.43 -31.50
C VAL A 636 -64.43 -51.78 -31.71
N LEU A 637 -65.36 -50.85 -31.49
CA LEU A 637 -66.77 -51.04 -31.83
C LEU A 637 -67.00 -50.89 -33.36
N PRO A 638 -67.50 -51.92 -34.07
CA PRO A 638 -67.81 -51.81 -35.48
C PRO A 638 -69.00 -50.88 -35.71
N ALA A 639 -68.94 -50.07 -36.77
CA ALA A 639 -70.04 -49.20 -37.19
C ALA A 639 -71.28 -50.05 -37.48
N ALA A 640 -72.38 -49.78 -36.76
CA ALA A 640 -73.67 -50.38 -37.04
C ALA A 640 -74.21 -49.81 -38.36
N GLU A 641 -74.32 -50.66 -39.39
CA GLU A 641 -75.13 -50.37 -40.56
C GLU A 641 -76.60 -50.24 -40.13
N ALA A 642 -77.20 -49.07 -40.39
CA ALA A 642 -78.64 -48.87 -40.26
C ALA A 642 -79.23 -48.59 -41.65
N GLY A 643 -80.05 -49.56 -42.08
CA GLY A 643 -80.79 -49.71 -43.33
C GLY A 643 -81.46 -48.45 -43.90
N LYS A 644 -81.43 -48.41 -45.24
CA LYS A 644 -82.51 -47.84 -46.06
C LYS A 644 -83.68 -48.80 -46.03
N GLU A 645 -84.85 -48.33 -45.60
CA GLU A 645 -86.14 -48.88 -46.02
C GLU A 645 -86.93 -47.80 -46.75
N THR A 646 -87.46 -48.22 -47.89
CA THR A 646 -88.34 -47.52 -48.83
C THR A 646 -89.78 -47.56 -48.34
N GLU A 647 -90.41 -46.40 -48.15
CA GLU A 647 -91.61 -45.91 -48.87
C GLU A 647 -91.91 -44.46 -48.49
#